data_AF-A0A3B8PKN3-F1
#
_entry.id   AF-A0A3B8PKN3-F1
#
_cell.length_a   1.000
_cell.length_b   1.000
_cell.length_c   1.000
_cell.angle_alpha   90.00
_cell.angle_beta   90.00
_cell.angle_gamma   90.00
#
_symmetry.space_group_name_H-M   'P 1'
#
loop_
_entity.id
_entity.type
_entity.pdbx_description
1 polymer ?
#
loop_
_entity_poly.entity_id
_entity_poly.type
_entity_poly.pdbx_seq_one_letter_code
_entity_poly.pdbx_strand_id
1 'polypeptide(L)'
;MAPRASAVEQLEDRTLLSSVVIESVTAGESLSIDTQAMVGNGTLSNPEFDSLTIRSVVVAPGSGTAIDIDFSGDDTAKLELDTISIQSVIATGSGEPGLRVNLQDVNLGDLVVDSSSISGENGAGLTLDLHDVNLGALTIVHSDVAGDGGPGTTISLDGTTVGEFNIAKTTSDGVSVTSVSGQSGLIDPNPGPGGIPPGGVTNTNPMTVTALTHGLSTGDVIEISGVIGNSAVNGRRVITRVTDSTFTVDSTALNGGIDASQTTLTVQDVSLLRSGGVFPFSIGIGSETLQVLSASDNVLTVTRGAAPSSHSDGTVVVGTAANGDYIRGGEWVVPSSISKGSVKENRLEGPTGSDGLQLDFSNTGGAKFSITDNYVIEGLEIVLDGSPLQNLTIHNNLLTGNNVGPGFVLDATDSNVDGIISGNRVVGNATNGIQFDLTDSNLGGRITGNSVENNAGDGMVFNADSTSGLRTLNFSNPGRIVGDVTDASSHDPIQINSQGHGLKRGDLVYIEGVRGNIAANGNHHVAVSETDLVAALNLLQTELPVVDVGPFLLLESPTSSSQASQTSVATTMLADDEVVELIVNDASVFVNPTDFAVRIDSEILLVTNVDTTTNTLTVTRGQLGTSAAQHDVGAVVSDEGLYNFQIRVDDERMLVAEVDEITNVISVVRGVDGTIAASHLGTSPLYHDSVFVLEGSSGSSGDTGVYDGGGRIHLADGAISGNTFRNNTAGAGVRAELPENTVLLADVTNNTLSGNSEGGFILRASDTNPSEHGESAFAVNIGGDDRLADSNLFDGNFGAGMAFTLVDKAVGTFNVRNNTVINQVDDNDTSTNYVGDAIHAELVGLDLNFEAINRLEGAVVENNSLGTEGYTELAAAINATQATITVSDSSRFDALSTPFNVQVGREVMTVTGITDENLDVVRGVGTTPNEGHVLGDTVFSTSGGNQGRGFSLLIEEDSTLQDLLFNNNTVVNNGDDGFKLRREDEGRLNRVESGSVQRRAVTIRDNTIIANASNAPLESVSPTETQRRGAGVDIHAINGSVDLQDLEIVGNVIEANVGSNTSGILLRAEADARILADIEDNRIRYNSADGIELSTRQNDGTDVRQVGGTWTKNSITDNGNHGIEIAGRHGLFDLITTSGAQTVVTPLFIGIEGVDPVDGKDRGN
;
A
#
# COMPACT_ATOMS: atom_id res chain seq x y z
N MET A 1 45.08 14.03 -35.94
CA MET A 1 45.89 13.19 -36.85
C MET A 1 45.40 11.78 -36.58
N ALA A 2 44.75 11.11 -37.54
CA ALA A 2 44.04 9.86 -37.29
C ALA A 2 44.96 8.83 -36.58
N PRO A 3 44.51 8.18 -35.48
CA PRO A 3 45.27 7.11 -34.86
C PRO A 3 45.48 6.03 -35.91
N ARG A 4 46.72 5.52 -36.03
CA ARG A 4 46.99 4.38 -36.90
C ARG A 4 46.33 3.16 -36.28
N ALA A 5 45.16 2.78 -36.78
CA ALA A 5 44.54 1.49 -36.52
C ALA A 5 45.58 0.38 -36.75
N SER A 6 45.94 -0.32 -35.68
CA SER A 6 46.78 -1.50 -35.73
C SER A 6 45.88 -2.68 -36.15
N ALA A 7 45.84 -2.92 -37.47
CA ALA A 7 45.18 -4.03 -38.17
C ALA A 7 43.64 -3.98 -38.28
N VAL A 8 43.16 -3.70 -39.50
CA VAL A 8 41.83 -4.09 -39.97
C VAL A 8 41.93 -5.57 -40.38
N GLU A 9 41.42 -6.50 -39.57
CA GLU A 9 41.20 -7.87 -40.02
C GLU A 9 39.83 -7.97 -40.70
N GLN A 10 39.81 -7.99 -42.03
CA GLN A 10 38.70 -8.63 -42.74
C GLN A 10 38.87 -10.13 -42.56
N LEU A 11 37.99 -10.76 -41.78
CA LEU A 11 37.87 -12.21 -41.76
C LEU A 11 37.39 -12.65 -43.16
N GLU A 12 38.33 -13.12 -43.98
CA GLU A 12 38.07 -13.48 -45.38
C GLU A 12 36.92 -14.49 -45.50
N ASP A 13 35.99 -14.16 -46.40
CA ASP A 13 34.87 -14.98 -46.88
C ASP A 13 33.93 -15.50 -45.78
N ARG A 14 33.01 -14.63 -45.32
CA ARG A 14 31.54 -14.86 -45.22
C ARG A 14 30.83 -13.67 -44.56
N THR A 15 30.22 -12.80 -45.37
CA THR A 15 29.01 -11.96 -45.18
C THR A 15 28.49 -11.50 -43.80
N LEU A 16 29.17 -11.56 -42.64
CA LEU A 16 28.47 -11.29 -41.38
C LEU A 16 29.15 -10.50 -40.23
N LEU A 17 30.43 -10.12 -40.22
CA LEU A 17 30.95 -9.23 -39.15
C LEU A 17 32.16 -8.41 -39.64
N SER A 18 32.08 -7.09 -39.53
CA SER A 18 33.10 -6.12 -39.95
C SER A 18 33.48 -5.23 -38.76
N SER A 19 34.69 -5.38 -38.20
CA SER A 19 35.04 -4.74 -36.93
C SER A 19 36.26 -3.81 -37.00
N VAL A 20 36.16 -2.68 -36.29
CA VAL A 20 37.31 -1.86 -35.90
C VAL A 20 37.92 -2.44 -34.63
N VAL A 21 39.18 -2.90 -34.70
CA VAL A 21 39.90 -3.46 -33.54
C VAL A 21 41.09 -2.57 -33.16
N ILE A 22 41.18 -2.22 -31.88
CA ILE A 22 42.24 -1.37 -31.33
C ILE A 22 42.98 -2.12 -30.22
N GLU A 23 44.26 -2.42 -30.48
CA GLU A 23 45.14 -3.16 -29.57
C GLU A 23 46.39 -2.38 -29.14
N SER A 24 46.57 -1.14 -29.64
CA SER A 24 47.65 -0.26 -29.18
C SER A 24 47.38 1.21 -29.49
N VAL A 25 47.90 2.09 -28.64
CA VAL A 25 47.90 3.56 -28.80
C VAL A 25 49.31 4.07 -28.48
N THR A 26 49.73 5.19 -29.07
CA THR A 26 51.01 5.81 -28.72
C THR A 26 51.00 6.27 -27.27
N ALA A 27 52.10 6.09 -26.55
CA ALA A 27 52.20 6.54 -25.16
C ALA A 27 51.94 8.05 -25.02
N GLY A 28 51.02 8.41 -24.11
CA GLY A 28 50.66 9.80 -23.80
C GLY A 28 49.65 10.44 -24.76
N GLU A 29 49.14 9.71 -25.75
CA GLU A 29 48.05 10.15 -26.63
C GLU A 29 46.70 9.64 -26.12
N SER A 30 45.63 10.39 -26.38
CA SER A 30 44.24 9.94 -26.20
C SER A 30 43.78 9.14 -27.42
N LEU A 31 42.72 8.36 -27.23
CA LEU A 31 42.02 7.63 -28.27
C LEU A 31 40.65 8.27 -28.49
N SER A 32 40.38 8.79 -29.69
CA SER A 32 39.09 9.34 -30.07
C SER A 32 38.59 8.67 -31.34
N ILE A 33 37.33 8.23 -31.33
CA ILE A 33 36.68 7.48 -32.39
C ILE A 33 35.34 8.15 -32.68
N ASP A 34 35.14 8.62 -33.91
CA ASP A 34 33.92 9.31 -34.34
C ASP A 34 33.06 8.42 -35.27
N THR A 35 31.82 8.83 -35.54
CA THR A 35 30.89 8.14 -36.46
C THR A 35 31.56 7.78 -37.80
N GLN A 36 32.42 8.66 -38.34
CA GLN A 36 33.04 8.45 -39.65
C GLN A 36 34.05 7.28 -39.63
N ALA A 37 34.66 7.00 -38.49
CA ALA A 37 35.51 5.83 -38.31
C ALA A 37 34.76 4.50 -38.47
N MET A 38 33.47 4.47 -38.11
CA MET A 38 32.61 3.29 -38.28
C MET A 38 31.95 3.23 -39.65
N VAL A 39 31.43 4.37 -40.13
CA VAL A 39 30.75 4.43 -41.43
C VAL A 39 31.71 4.16 -42.58
N GLY A 40 32.92 4.71 -42.55
CA GLY A 40 33.90 4.54 -43.64
C GLY A 40 33.31 4.92 -45.01
N ASN A 41 33.28 3.97 -45.95
CA ASN A 41 32.65 4.12 -47.26
C ASN A 41 31.18 3.63 -47.32
N GLY A 42 30.60 3.21 -46.19
CA GLY A 42 29.23 2.74 -46.03
C GLY A 42 28.21 3.87 -45.78
N THR A 43 27.07 3.52 -45.18
CA THR A 43 25.98 4.43 -44.78
C THR A 43 25.62 4.21 -43.31
N LEU A 44 24.89 5.12 -42.67
CA LEU A 44 24.47 4.95 -41.25
C LEU A 44 23.71 3.64 -41.01
N SER A 45 22.77 3.26 -41.89
CA SER A 45 22.01 1.99 -41.78
C SER A 45 22.77 0.73 -42.22
N ASN A 46 23.98 0.88 -42.75
CA ASN A 46 24.83 -0.23 -43.21
C ASN A 46 26.29 0.26 -43.27
N PRO A 47 26.94 0.47 -42.12
CA PRO A 47 28.28 1.03 -42.05
C PRO A 47 29.33 0.07 -42.65
N GLU A 48 30.53 0.57 -42.93
CA GLU A 48 31.65 -0.28 -43.35
C GLU A 48 32.09 -1.24 -42.23
N PHE A 49 31.89 -0.82 -40.98
CA PHE A 49 32.14 -1.62 -39.78
C PHE A 49 30.91 -1.61 -38.87
N ASP A 50 30.41 -2.80 -38.52
CA ASP A 50 29.29 -3.03 -37.61
C ASP A 50 29.71 -3.12 -36.13
N SER A 51 31.00 -3.30 -35.83
CA SER A 51 31.47 -3.55 -34.46
C SER A 51 32.74 -2.78 -34.10
N LEU A 52 32.83 -2.24 -32.88
CA LEU A 52 34.05 -1.64 -32.31
C LEU A 52 34.57 -2.51 -31.17
N THR A 53 35.85 -2.90 -31.21
CA THR A 53 36.53 -3.56 -30.09
C THR A 53 37.84 -2.86 -29.70
N ILE A 54 37.94 -2.45 -28.43
CA ILE A 54 39.19 -1.97 -27.83
C ILE A 54 39.63 -3.00 -26.81
N ARG A 55 40.84 -3.56 -26.96
CA ARG A 55 41.31 -4.64 -26.09
C ARG A 55 42.78 -4.55 -25.69
N SER A 56 43.08 -4.85 -24.42
CA SER A 56 44.46 -4.94 -23.90
C SER A 56 45.30 -3.67 -24.12
N VAL A 57 44.66 -2.49 -24.09
CA VAL A 57 45.30 -1.19 -24.33
C VAL A 57 45.47 -0.42 -23.02
N VAL A 58 46.58 0.33 -22.90
CA VAL A 58 46.78 1.35 -21.88
C VAL A 58 46.72 2.73 -22.53
N VAL A 59 45.77 3.57 -22.11
CA VAL A 59 45.59 4.95 -22.59
C VAL A 59 45.63 5.90 -21.39
N ALA A 60 46.62 6.80 -21.38
CA ALA A 60 46.84 7.75 -20.30
C ALA A 60 47.42 9.06 -20.87
N PRO A 61 46.58 9.94 -21.42
CA PRO A 61 47.03 11.23 -21.94
C PRO A 61 47.51 12.15 -20.81
N GLY A 62 48.32 13.15 -21.16
CA GLY A 62 48.76 14.17 -20.19
C GLY A 62 47.68 15.18 -19.78
N SER A 63 46.51 15.16 -20.44
CA SER A 63 45.33 16.00 -20.19
C SER A 63 44.15 15.48 -21.02
N GLY A 64 42.93 15.55 -20.49
CA GLY A 64 41.69 15.20 -21.17
C GLY A 64 41.28 13.72 -21.03
N THR A 65 40.21 13.35 -21.73
CA THR A 65 39.66 11.98 -21.73
C THR A 65 40.63 10.99 -22.36
N ALA A 66 40.81 9.82 -21.74
CA ALA A 66 41.72 8.82 -22.29
C ALA A 66 41.13 8.14 -23.53
N ILE A 67 39.89 7.65 -23.43
CA ILE A 67 39.15 7.06 -24.55
C ILE A 67 37.82 7.80 -24.72
N ASP A 68 37.56 8.31 -25.91
CA ASP A 68 36.37 9.07 -26.27
C ASP A 68 35.71 8.45 -27.52
N ILE A 69 34.54 7.84 -27.33
CA ILE A 69 33.73 7.27 -28.41
C ILE A 69 32.53 8.19 -28.60
N ASP A 70 32.43 8.82 -29.77
CA ASP A 70 31.40 9.80 -30.08
C ASP A 70 30.69 9.43 -31.38
N PHE A 71 29.56 8.71 -31.24
CA PHE A 71 28.76 8.24 -32.36
C PHE A 71 27.41 8.93 -32.40
N SER A 72 27.06 9.39 -33.59
CA SER A 72 25.82 10.08 -33.91
C SER A 72 25.24 9.54 -35.20
N GLY A 73 23.93 9.27 -35.20
CA GLY A 73 23.12 9.20 -36.40
C GLY A 73 22.86 10.59 -37.00
N ASP A 74 21.88 10.66 -37.90
CA ASP A 74 21.37 11.93 -38.41
C ASP A 74 19.85 11.89 -38.63
N ASP A 75 19.28 13.02 -39.04
CA ASP A 75 17.84 13.19 -39.34
C ASP A 75 17.27 12.17 -40.36
N THR A 76 18.12 11.42 -41.06
CA THR A 76 17.71 10.45 -42.10
C THR A 76 17.81 8.99 -41.67
N ALA A 77 18.68 8.66 -40.72
CA ALA A 77 18.85 7.31 -40.21
C ALA A 77 19.64 7.27 -38.90
N LYS A 78 19.29 6.32 -38.03
CA LYS A 78 20.14 5.90 -36.91
C LYS A 78 21.39 5.18 -37.42
N LEU A 79 22.49 5.27 -36.66
CA LEU A 79 23.67 4.44 -36.90
C LEU A 79 23.39 3.00 -36.43
N GLU A 80 23.56 2.01 -37.31
CA GLU A 80 23.36 0.58 -36.98
C GLU A 80 24.70 -0.08 -36.60
N LEU A 81 24.82 -0.58 -35.37
CA LEU A 81 25.99 -1.32 -34.88
C LEU A 81 25.58 -2.59 -34.15
N ASP A 82 26.37 -3.65 -34.30
CA ASP A 82 26.18 -4.91 -33.58
C ASP A 82 26.76 -4.82 -32.16
N THR A 83 27.97 -4.28 -31.99
CA THR A 83 28.65 -4.29 -30.68
C THR A 83 29.70 -3.19 -30.50
N ILE A 84 29.75 -2.60 -29.31
CA ILE A 84 30.89 -1.84 -28.79
C ILE A 84 31.45 -2.60 -27.58
N SER A 85 32.71 -3.03 -27.66
CA SER A 85 33.36 -3.86 -26.63
C SER A 85 34.69 -3.27 -26.16
N ILE A 86 34.80 -2.98 -24.87
CA ILE A 86 36.00 -2.51 -24.20
C ILE A 86 36.47 -3.59 -23.22
N GLN A 87 37.64 -4.20 -23.48
CA GLN A 87 38.09 -5.39 -22.76
C GLN A 87 39.52 -5.27 -22.25
N SER A 88 39.75 -5.49 -20.95
CA SER A 88 41.09 -5.46 -20.38
C SER A 88 41.85 -4.16 -20.69
N VAL A 89 41.13 -3.04 -20.67
CA VAL A 89 41.68 -1.70 -20.96
C VAL A 89 42.08 -1.02 -19.65
N ILE A 90 43.18 -0.27 -19.69
CA ILE A 90 43.55 0.68 -18.64
C ILE A 90 43.38 2.09 -19.23
N ALA A 91 42.39 2.84 -18.74
CA ALA A 91 42.07 4.18 -19.21
C ALA A 91 42.18 5.17 -18.04
N THR A 92 43.14 6.10 -18.13
CA THR A 92 43.39 7.11 -17.09
C THR A 92 43.25 8.50 -17.67
N GLY A 93 42.12 9.14 -17.40
CA GLY A 93 41.86 10.54 -17.77
C GLY A 93 42.58 11.50 -16.83
N SER A 94 42.89 12.71 -17.30
CA SER A 94 43.47 13.77 -16.47
C SER A 94 42.67 15.06 -16.60
N GLY A 95 41.98 15.44 -15.52
CA GLY A 95 41.00 16.52 -15.48
C GLY A 95 39.65 16.20 -16.15
N GLU A 96 39.47 14.99 -16.66
CA GLU A 96 38.32 14.49 -17.42
C GLU A 96 38.17 12.97 -17.19
N PRO A 97 37.06 12.33 -17.61
CA PRO A 97 36.86 10.89 -17.46
C PRO A 97 37.92 10.01 -18.12
N GLY A 98 38.12 8.80 -17.58
CA GLY A 98 38.97 7.80 -18.22
C GLY A 98 38.38 7.29 -19.53
N LEU A 99 37.08 6.99 -19.53
CA LEU A 99 36.34 6.53 -20.71
C LEU A 99 35.03 7.31 -20.83
N ARG A 100 34.78 7.90 -22.00
CA ARG A 100 33.51 8.51 -22.39
C ARG A 100 32.94 7.79 -23.61
N VAL A 101 31.66 7.45 -23.56
CA VAL A 101 30.88 6.94 -24.69
C VAL A 101 29.65 7.81 -24.85
N ASN A 102 29.61 8.63 -25.89
CA ASN A 102 28.47 9.46 -26.27
C ASN A 102 27.81 8.85 -27.51
N LEU A 103 26.57 8.39 -27.38
CA LEU A 103 25.78 7.80 -28.46
C LEU A 103 24.49 8.60 -28.65
N GLN A 104 24.26 9.07 -29.88
CA GLN A 104 23.07 9.84 -30.26
C GLN A 104 22.44 9.21 -31.51
N ASP A 105 21.16 8.88 -31.49
CA ASP A 105 20.45 8.28 -32.62
C ASP A 105 21.14 6.99 -33.12
N VAL A 106 21.38 6.03 -32.20
CA VAL A 106 22.12 4.78 -32.50
C VAL A 106 21.26 3.56 -32.20
N ASN A 107 21.24 2.60 -33.12
CA ASN A 107 20.79 1.24 -32.86
C ASN A 107 22.03 0.38 -32.59
N LEU A 108 22.15 -0.12 -31.36
CA LEU A 108 23.30 -0.90 -30.92
C LEU A 108 22.83 -2.23 -30.32
N GLY A 109 23.41 -3.35 -30.77
CA GLY A 109 23.20 -4.65 -30.13
C GLY A 109 23.71 -4.63 -28.68
N ASP A 110 25.02 -4.65 -28.49
CA ASP A 110 25.62 -4.72 -27.14
C ASP A 110 26.67 -3.63 -26.90
N LEU A 111 26.63 -3.01 -25.71
CA LEU A 111 27.71 -2.19 -25.16
C LEU A 111 28.31 -2.90 -23.94
N VAL A 112 29.58 -3.33 -24.05
CA VAL A 112 30.24 -4.14 -23.03
C VAL A 112 31.55 -3.49 -22.54
N VAL A 113 31.66 -3.30 -21.24
CA VAL A 113 32.91 -2.96 -20.54
C VAL A 113 33.28 -4.13 -19.63
N ASP A 114 34.38 -4.83 -19.95
CA ASP A 114 34.81 -6.01 -19.21
C ASP A 114 36.28 -5.91 -18.77
N SER A 115 36.53 -6.32 -17.52
CA SER A 115 37.87 -6.53 -16.96
C SER A 115 38.78 -5.30 -17.10
N SER A 116 38.22 -4.09 -17.08
CA SER A 116 38.92 -2.85 -17.38
C SER A 116 39.17 -2.03 -16.12
N SER A 117 40.26 -1.27 -16.11
CA SER A 117 40.61 -0.32 -15.05
C SER A 117 40.48 1.10 -15.60
N ILE A 118 39.48 1.83 -15.12
CA ILE A 118 39.11 3.14 -15.64
C ILE A 118 39.20 4.15 -14.50
N SER A 119 39.86 5.28 -14.72
CA SER A 119 40.07 6.31 -13.70
C SER A 119 39.97 7.69 -14.31
N GLY A 120 39.31 8.62 -13.62
CA GLY A 120 39.24 10.04 -13.98
C GLY A 120 39.63 10.94 -12.81
N GLU A 121 40.41 11.99 -13.08
CA GLU A 121 40.77 13.00 -12.06
C GLU A 121 39.71 14.15 -12.06
N ASN A 122 39.10 14.45 -10.91
CA ASN A 122 38.05 15.48 -10.72
C ASN A 122 36.67 15.22 -11.39
N GLY A 123 36.32 13.96 -11.68
CA GLY A 123 35.02 13.58 -12.24
C GLY A 123 34.80 12.06 -12.22
N ALA A 124 33.79 11.58 -12.96
CA ALA A 124 33.54 10.14 -13.12
C ALA A 124 34.70 9.45 -13.87
N GLY A 125 35.00 8.20 -13.53
CA GLY A 125 35.92 7.38 -14.30
C GLY A 125 35.33 6.97 -15.64
N LEU A 126 34.07 6.51 -15.64
CA LEU A 126 33.30 6.08 -16.80
C LEU A 126 32.04 6.94 -16.96
N THR A 127 31.84 7.48 -18.16
CA THR A 127 30.63 8.20 -18.55
C THR A 127 30.01 7.60 -19.80
N LEU A 128 28.73 7.24 -19.72
CA LEU A 128 27.91 6.77 -20.84
C LEU A 128 26.75 7.75 -21.05
N ASP A 129 26.79 8.53 -22.12
CA ASP A 129 25.74 9.48 -22.48
C ASP A 129 24.95 8.91 -23.66
N LEU A 130 23.73 8.44 -23.42
CA LEU A 130 22.88 7.79 -24.41
C LEU A 130 21.63 8.65 -24.69
N HIS A 131 21.47 9.10 -25.92
CA HIS A 131 20.33 9.90 -26.38
C HIS A 131 19.66 9.24 -27.59
N ASP A 132 18.38 8.90 -27.46
CA ASP A 132 17.61 8.18 -28.48
C ASP A 132 18.35 6.92 -28.99
N VAL A 133 18.86 6.11 -28.06
CA VAL A 133 19.56 4.86 -28.37
C VAL A 133 18.62 3.67 -28.21
N ASN A 134 18.63 2.75 -29.18
CA ASN A 134 18.05 1.42 -29.00
C ASN A 134 19.19 0.44 -28.70
N LEU A 135 19.34 0.04 -27.45
CA LEU A 135 20.39 -0.83 -26.97
C LEU A 135 19.84 -2.20 -26.60
N GLY A 136 20.36 -3.27 -27.21
CA GLY A 136 20.04 -4.64 -26.81
C GLY A 136 20.49 -4.93 -25.39
N ALA A 137 21.79 -4.76 -25.08
CA ALA A 137 22.32 -4.89 -23.73
C ALA A 137 23.41 -3.85 -23.38
N LEU A 138 23.32 -3.31 -22.16
CA LEU A 138 24.37 -2.54 -21.51
C LEU A 138 25.00 -3.38 -20.39
N THR A 139 26.27 -3.75 -20.52
CA THR A 139 26.96 -4.60 -19.54
C THR A 139 28.29 -4.00 -19.08
N ILE A 140 28.41 -3.78 -17.78
CA ILE A 140 29.68 -3.44 -17.11
C ILE A 140 30.02 -4.59 -16.16
N VAL A 141 31.17 -5.23 -16.37
CA VAL A 141 31.52 -6.45 -15.63
C VAL A 141 33.01 -6.55 -15.29
N HIS A 142 33.34 -7.14 -14.13
CA HIS A 142 34.70 -7.40 -13.67
C HIS A 142 35.65 -6.19 -13.70
N SER A 143 35.13 -4.97 -13.66
CA SER A 143 35.90 -3.75 -13.90
C SER A 143 36.16 -2.99 -12.60
N ASP A 144 37.21 -2.17 -12.59
CA ASP A 144 37.52 -1.24 -11.50
C ASP A 144 37.41 0.19 -12.05
N VAL A 145 36.43 0.97 -11.57
CA VAL A 145 36.15 2.32 -12.03
C VAL A 145 36.30 3.31 -10.87
N ALA A 146 37.23 4.26 -10.99
CA ALA A 146 37.50 5.26 -9.96
C ALA A 146 37.13 6.67 -10.44
N GLY A 147 36.37 7.40 -9.63
CA GLY A 147 36.16 8.84 -9.71
C GLY A 147 36.95 9.58 -8.64
N ASP A 148 36.97 10.91 -8.72
CA ASP A 148 37.64 11.80 -7.74
C ASP A 148 36.71 12.93 -7.26
N GLY A 149 35.44 12.96 -7.70
CA GLY A 149 34.53 14.10 -7.51
C GLY A 149 33.04 13.81 -7.75
N GLY A 150 32.61 12.57 -7.55
CA GLY A 150 31.25 12.06 -7.78
C GLY A 150 31.29 10.58 -8.19
N PRO A 151 30.15 10.01 -8.62
CA PRO A 151 30.06 8.60 -8.99
C PRO A 151 31.12 8.20 -10.02
N GLY A 152 31.82 7.11 -9.74
CA GLY A 152 32.85 6.55 -10.61
C GLY A 152 32.28 6.16 -11.97
N THR A 153 31.05 5.66 -11.99
CA THR A 153 30.30 5.38 -13.22
C THR A 153 29.06 6.25 -13.30
N THR A 154 28.88 6.93 -14.43
CA THR A 154 27.72 7.77 -14.74
C THR A 154 27.09 7.29 -16.03
N ILE A 155 25.76 7.11 -16.04
CA ILE A 155 24.99 6.62 -17.18
C ILE A 155 23.76 7.49 -17.34
N SER A 156 23.66 8.20 -18.46
CA SER A 156 22.49 8.99 -18.83
C SER A 156 21.67 8.24 -19.88
N LEU A 157 20.39 8.02 -19.60
CA LEU A 157 19.42 7.42 -20.51
C LEU A 157 18.38 8.50 -20.88
N ASP A 158 18.57 9.14 -22.03
CA ASP A 158 17.64 10.15 -22.57
C ASP A 158 16.90 9.54 -23.78
N GLY A 159 15.58 9.36 -23.67
CA GLY A 159 14.75 8.71 -24.68
C GLY A 159 15.25 7.33 -25.11
N THR A 160 16.04 6.67 -24.26
CA THR A 160 16.84 5.50 -24.62
C THR A 160 16.14 4.23 -24.19
N THR A 161 16.08 3.24 -25.09
CA THR A 161 15.55 1.91 -24.82
C THR A 161 16.69 0.94 -24.57
N VAL A 162 16.72 0.31 -23.40
CA VAL A 162 17.69 -0.72 -23.02
C VAL A 162 16.97 -2.06 -22.80
N GLY A 163 17.35 -3.10 -23.54
CA GLY A 163 16.82 -4.44 -23.33
C GLY A 163 17.29 -5.03 -22.00
N GLU A 164 18.61 -5.20 -21.84
CA GLU A 164 19.21 -5.72 -20.61
C GLU A 164 20.25 -4.74 -20.04
N PHE A 165 20.04 -4.27 -18.82
CA PHE A 165 20.99 -3.45 -18.07
C PHE A 165 21.70 -4.30 -17.01
N ASN A 166 23.02 -4.41 -17.07
CA ASN A 166 23.79 -5.28 -16.19
C ASN A 166 25.05 -4.59 -15.64
N ILE A 167 25.16 -4.51 -14.32
CA ILE A 167 26.42 -4.18 -13.62
C ILE A 167 26.76 -5.34 -12.69
N ALA A 168 27.89 -6.00 -12.91
CA ALA A 168 28.26 -7.16 -12.12
C ALA A 168 29.75 -7.26 -11.77
N LYS A 169 30.06 -7.72 -10.56
CA LYS A 169 31.46 -8.00 -10.12
C LYS A 169 32.42 -6.82 -10.32
N THR A 170 31.89 -5.61 -10.24
CA THR A 170 32.61 -4.37 -10.53
C THR A 170 32.87 -3.62 -9.23
N THR A 171 34.07 -3.05 -9.09
CA THR A 171 34.35 -2.03 -8.08
C THR A 171 34.13 -0.68 -8.74
N SER A 172 33.29 0.17 -8.17
CA SER A 172 33.13 1.54 -8.63
C SER A 172 33.13 2.50 -7.44
N ASP A 173 33.67 3.69 -7.64
CA ASP A 173 33.47 4.86 -6.75
C ASP A 173 32.02 5.36 -6.81
N GLY A 174 31.07 4.44 -6.72
CA GLY A 174 29.67 4.72 -7.00
C GLY A 174 29.20 4.51 -8.42
N VAL A 175 27.89 4.35 -8.59
CA VAL A 175 27.19 4.27 -9.87
C VAL A 175 25.98 5.18 -9.81
N SER A 176 25.84 6.08 -10.77
CA SER A 176 24.63 6.86 -10.98
C SER A 176 24.06 6.56 -12.37
N VAL A 177 22.81 6.15 -12.40
CA VAL A 177 22.01 6.00 -13.61
C VAL A 177 20.90 7.04 -13.53
N THR A 178 20.88 7.94 -14.49
CA THR A 178 19.83 8.94 -14.62
C THR A 178 19.09 8.69 -15.91
N SER A 179 17.85 8.27 -15.78
CA SER A 179 16.90 8.41 -16.87
C SER A 179 16.39 9.82 -16.79
N VAL A 180 16.67 10.61 -17.81
CA VAL A 180 15.95 11.86 -17.96
C VAL A 180 14.60 11.45 -18.52
N SER A 181 13.50 12.02 -18.02
CA SER A 181 12.34 12.20 -18.91
C SER A 181 12.97 12.80 -20.15
N GLY A 182 12.96 12.11 -21.29
CA GLY A 182 13.68 12.63 -22.44
C GLY A 182 13.13 14.02 -22.76
N GLN A 183 13.77 14.71 -23.71
CA GLN A 183 13.29 15.98 -24.23
C GLN A 183 11.77 16.15 -24.01
N SER A 184 11.40 17.17 -23.24
CA SER A 184 10.01 17.45 -22.89
C SER A 184 9.67 18.87 -23.28
N GLY A 185 8.40 19.11 -23.56
CA GLY A 185 7.99 20.43 -23.97
C GLY A 185 6.50 20.68 -23.87
N LEU A 186 6.19 21.91 -23.50
CA LEU A 186 4.82 22.40 -23.57
C LEU A 186 4.44 22.67 -25.03
N ILE A 187 3.30 22.13 -25.46
CA ILE A 187 2.68 22.50 -26.73
C ILE A 187 2.20 23.95 -26.60
N ASP A 188 2.72 24.86 -27.43
CA ASP A 188 2.58 26.32 -27.24
C ASP A 188 1.10 26.74 -27.09
N PRO A 189 0.69 27.27 -25.92
CA PRO A 189 -0.69 27.69 -25.70
C PRO A 189 -1.04 29.10 -26.21
N ASN A 190 -0.08 29.96 -26.60
CA ASN A 190 -0.37 31.31 -27.10
C ASN A 190 0.82 32.01 -27.82
N PRO A 191 0.69 32.41 -29.10
CA PRO A 191 1.76 33.12 -29.79
C PRO A 191 1.91 34.54 -29.25
N GLY A 192 3.15 34.98 -29.05
CA GLY A 192 3.46 36.36 -28.66
C GLY A 192 2.81 37.42 -29.58
N PRO A 193 2.72 38.70 -29.11
CA PRO A 193 1.90 39.72 -29.74
C PRO A 193 2.51 40.21 -31.07
N GLY A 194 2.22 39.51 -32.17
CA GLY A 194 2.87 39.77 -33.46
C GLY A 194 2.33 39.04 -34.70
N GLY A 195 1.07 38.63 -34.73
CA GLY A 195 0.25 38.50 -35.94
C GLY A 195 0.71 37.60 -37.11
N ILE A 196 0.60 36.27 -36.95
CA ILE A 196 0.14 35.26 -37.94
C ILE A 196 -0.49 34.09 -37.11
N PRO A 197 -1.69 33.54 -37.38
CA PRO A 197 -2.13 32.28 -36.75
C PRO A 197 -1.52 31.08 -37.49
N PRO A 198 -0.99 30.00 -36.84
CA PRO A 198 -1.64 29.26 -35.73
C PRO A 198 -0.68 28.79 -34.59
N GLY A 199 -1.11 28.91 -33.33
CA GLY A 199 -0.49 28.21 -32.19
C GLY A 199 -1.36 27.02 -31.78
N GLY A 200 -0.76 25.86 -31.55
CA GLY A 200 -1.44 24.58 -31.25
C GLY A 200 -1.53 23.61 -32.44
N VAL A 201 -1.78 22.33 -32.14
CA VAL A 201 -1.79 21.19 -33.08
C VAL A 201 -2.71 21.45 -34.29
N THR A 202 -2.20 21.28 -35.51
CA THR A 202 -2.97 21.50 -36.74
C THR A 202 -3.86 20.32 -37.10
N ASN A 203 -5.05 20.60 -37.64
CA ASN A 203 -6.00 19.59 -38.15
C ASN A 203 -5.73 19.22 -39.62
N THR A 204 -4.49 19.35 -40.10
CA THR A 204 -4.09 19.13 -41.50
C THR A 204 -3.05 18.01 -41.54
N ASN A 205 -3.06 17.11 -42.52
CA ASN A 205 -1.99 16.10 -42.67
C ASN A 205 -0.80 16.64 -43.49
N PRO A 206 0.44 16.44 -43.01
CA PRO A 206 0.75 15.76 -41.74
C PRO A 206 0.45 16.66 -40.52
N MET A 207 -0.13 16.08 -39.45
CA MET A 207 -0.58 16.83 -38.26
C MET A 207 0.61 17.52 -37.63
N THR A 208 0.67 18.85 -37.74
CA THR A 208 1.81 19.63 -37.26
C THR A 208 1.56 20.05 -35.82
N VAL A 209 2.39 19.60 -34.90
CA VAL A 209 2.46 20.08 -33.52
C VAL A 209 3.45 21.23 -33.47
N THR A 210 3.07 22.31 -32.80
CA THR A 210 3.95 23.45 -32.53
C THR A 210 4.34 23.42 -31.06
N ALA A 211 5.62 23.23 -30.78
CA ALA A 211 6.20 23.23 -29.44
C ALA A 211 7.51 24.00 -29.51
N LEU A 212 7.67 25.05 -28.71
CA LEU A 212 8.81 25.97 -28.83
C LEU A 212 10.12 25.25 -28.49
N THR A 213 11.08 25.24 -29.42
CA THR A 213 12.43 24.64 -29.21
C THR A 213 12.37 23.20 -28.68
N HIS A 214 11.66 22.32 -29.39
CA HIS A 214 11.35 20.97 -28.90
C HIS A 214 12.55 20.00 -28.92
N GLY A 215 13.61 20.26 -29.69
CA GLY A 215 14.78 19.38 -29.72
C GLY A 215 14.61 18.04 -30.43
N LEU A 216 13.37 17.55 -30.60
CA LEU A 216 13.05 16.25 -31.22
C LEU A 216 13.65 16.07 -32.62
N SER A 217 14.04 14.85 -32.95
CA SER A 217 14.53 14.35 -34.24
C SER A 217 13.47 13.53 -34.99
N THR A 218 13.58 13.46 -36.32
CA THR A 218 12.68 12.61 -37.11
C THR A 218 12.89 11.14 -36.74
N GLY A 219 11.82 10.48 -36.32
CA GLY A 219 11.84 9.10 -35.83
C GLY A 219 11.59 8.97 -34.33
N ASP A 220 11.70 10.06 -33.57
CA ASP A 220 11.45 10.05 -32.12
C ASP A 220 10.03 9.58 -31.83
N VAL A 221 9.92 8.78 -30.76
CA VAL A 221 8.63 8.34 -30.25
C VAL A 221 8.31 9.11 -28.98
N ILE A 222 7.37 10.04 -29.09
CA ILE A 222 6.89 10.85 -27.97
C ILE A 222 5.57 10.31 -27.45
N GLU A 223 5.27 10.56 -26.19
CA GLU A 223 3.92 10.56 -25.67
C GLU A 223 3.40 12.00 -25.61
N ILE A 224 2.18 12.24 -26.11
CA ILE A 224 1.52 13.55 -26.01
C ILE A 224 0.32 13.43 -25.08
N SER A 225 0.18 14.31 -24.10
CA SER A 225 -0.96 14.32 -23.18
C SER A 225 -1.60 15.72 -23.08
N GLY A 226 -2.80 15.80 -22.51
CA GLY A 226 -3.45 17.07 -22.17
C GLY A 226 -3.98 17.91 -23.33
N VAL A 227 -3.92 17.44 -24.58
CA VAL A 227 -4.41 18.21 -25.74
C VAL A 227 -5.94 18.18 -25.85
N ILE A 228 -6.57 19.34 -25.65
CA ILE A 228 -8.03 19.52 -25.68
C ILE A 228 -8.47 20.02 -27.07
N GLY A 229 -9.39 19.30 -27.73
CA GLY A 229 -10.04 19.72 -29.00
C GLY A 229 -9.61 18.90 -30.24
N ASN A 230 -8.31 18.66 -30.41
CA ASN A 230 -7.75 17.66 -31.33
C ASN A 230 -7.05 16.59 -30.49
N SER A 231 -7.83 15.94 -29.63
CA SER A 231 -7.36 14.87 -28.75
C SER A 231 -6.82 13.66 -29.51
N ALA A 232 -7.04 13.59 -30.84
CA ALA A 232 -6.44 12.58 -31.71
C ALA A 232 -4.91 12.69 -31.83
N VAL A 233 -4.30 13.76 -31.32
CA VAL A 233 -2.85 13.86 -31.20
C VAL A 233 -2.33 13.18 -29.93
N ASN A 234 -3.15 13.04 -28.88
CA ASN A 234 -2.75 12.47 -27.59
C ASN A 234 -2.40 10.98 -27.70
N GLY A 235 -1.50 10.53 -26.84
CA GLY A 235 -0.91 9.20 -26.83
C GLY A 235 0.42 9.15 -27.55
N ARG A 236 0.95 7.93 -27.72
CA ARG A 236 2.27 7.67 -28.31
C ARG A 236 2.31 7.99 -29.81
N ARG A 237 3.30 8.75 -30.27
CA ARG A 237 3.44 9.23 -31.66
C ARG A 237 4.89 9.13 -32.11
N VAL A 238 5.08 8.56 -33.31
CA VAL A 238 6.33 8.76 -34.06
C VAL A 238 6.26 10.12 -34.71
N ILE A 239 7.34 10.89 -34.62
CA ILE A 239 7.39 12.24 -35.16
C ILE A 239 8.28 12.34 -36.38
N THR A 240 7.94 13.27 -37.27
CA THR A 240 8.84 13.79 -38.30
C THR A 240 9.10 15.25 -38.00
N ARG A 241 10.34 15.61 -37.71
CA ARG A 241 10.71 16.99 -37.39
C ARG A 241 10.51 17.89 -38.62
N VAL A 242 9.89 19.06 -38.44
CA VAL A 242 9.70 20.04 -39.52
C VAL A 242 10.56 21.29 -39.34
N THR A 243 10.62 21.84 -38.13
CA THR A 243 11.49 22.96 -37.73
C THR A 243 11.90 22.80 -36.27
N ASP A 244 12.72 23.70 -35.70
CA ASP A 244 13.05 23.71 -34.26
C ASP A 244 11.83 23.87 -33.35
N SER A 245 10.70 24.33 -33.87
CA SER A 245 9.50 24.61 -33.08
C SER A 245 8.25 23.88 -33.60
N THR A 246 8.43 22.97 -34.56
CA THR A 246 7.32 22.22 -35.14
C THR A 246 7.77 20.85 -35.58
N PHE A 247 7.00 19.82 -35.22
CA PHE A 247 7.13 18.50 -35.78
C PHE A 247 5.77 18.05 -36.30
N THR A 248 5.75 17.06 -37.16
CA THR A 248 4.54 16.38 -37.54
C THR A 248 4.44 15.04 -36.86
N VAL A 249 3.27 14.69 -36.37
CA VAL A 249 3.00 13.32 -35.92
C VAL A 249 2.40 12.54 -37.08
N ASP A 250 2.67 11.24 -37.09
CA ASP A 250 2.18 10.38 -38.15
C ASP A 250 0.64 10.39 -38.26
N SER A 251 0.18 10.39 -39.51
CA SER A 251 -1.21 10.20 -39.91
C SER A 251 -1.19 9.38 -41.19
N THR A 252 -2.11 8.44 -41.36
CA THR A 252 -2.08 7.55 -42.53
C THR A 252 -2.85 8.14 -43.71
N ALA A 253 -2.64 7.59 -44.91
CA ALA A 253 -3.38 7.96 -46.11
C ALA A 253 -4.13 6.74 -46.67
N LEU A 254 -5.22 6.96 -47.41
CA LEU A 254 -5.84 5.92 -48.22
C LEU A 254 -4.83 5.31 -49.19
N ASN A 255 -4.86 3.99 -49.25
CA ASN A 255 -4.14 3.15 -50.19
C ASN A 255 -5.16 2.50 -51.15
N GLY A 256 -5.75 3.36 -51.97
CA GLY A 256 -6.94 3.09 -52.79
C GLY A 256 -8.10 4.02 -52.42
N GLY A 257 -8.60 4.78 -53.40
CA GLY A 257 -9.77 5.65 -53.20
C GLY A 257 -11.03 4.87 -52.83
N ILE A 258 -11.93 5.50 -52.09
CA ILE A 258 -13.22 4.94 -51.66
C ILE A 258 -14.40 5.74 -52.23
N ASP A 259 -15.43 5.06 -52.71
CA ASP A 259 -16.71 5.69 -53.06
C ASP A 259 -17.62 5.85 -51.84
N ALA A 260 -18.79 6.49 -51.99
CA ALA A 260 -19.74 6.80 -50.90
C ALA A 260 -20.44 5.57 -50.26
N SER A 261 -20.19 4.36 -50.76
CA SER A 261 -20.86 3.12 -50.32
C SER A 261 -19.92 2.08 -49.71
N GLN A 262 -18.61 2.22 -49.93
CA GLN A 262 -17.62 1.30 -49.37
C GLN A 262 -17.54 1.45 -47.84
N THR A 263 -17.62 0.30 -47.15
CA THR A 263 -17.46 0.14 -45.70
C THR A 263 -16.11 -0.50 -45.34
N THR A 264 -15.20 -0.55 -46.30
CA THR A 264 -13.82 -1.01 -46.13
C THR A 264 -12.91 -0.04 -46.85
N LEU A 265 -11.91 0.48 -46.17
CA LEU A 265 -10.92 1.38 -46.73
C LEU A 265 -9.53 0.90 -46.36
N THR A 266 -8.66 0.82 -47.36
CA THR A 266 -7.26 0.44 -47.14
C THR A 266 -6.48 1.71 -46.88
N VAL A 267 -5.62 1.69 -45.88
CA VAL A 267 -4.67 2.75 -45.57
C VAL A 267 -3.24 2.31 -45.89
N GLN A 268 -2.28 3.23 -45.87
CA GLN A 268 -0.89 2.90 -46.13
C GLN A 268 -0.24 2.22 -44.91
N ASP A 269 -0.64 2.64 -43.71
CA ASP A 269 -0.21 2.07 -42.43
C ASP A 269 -1.28 2.29 -41.37
N VAL A 270 -1.89 1.23 -40.83
CA VAL A 270 -2.92 1.35 -39.79
C VAL A 270 -2.36 1.72 -38.42
N SER A 271 -1.11 1.38 -38.14
CA SER A 271 -0.49 1.59 -36.83
C SER A 271 -0.43 3.08 -36.45
N LEU A 272 -0.43 3.94 -37.47
CA LEU A 272 -0.39 5.40 -37.39
C LEU A 272 -1.76 6.05 -37.07
N LEU A 273 -2.85 5.27 -37.03
CA LEU A 273 -4.19 5.78 -36.67
C LEU A 273 -4.51 5.55 -35.19
N ARG A 274 -3.90 4.54 -34.57
CA ARG A 274 -3.90 4.19 -33.13
C ARG A 274 -3.02 2.94 -32.93
N SER A 275 -2.05 2.94 -32.00
CA SER A 275 -1.41 1.70 -31.57
C SER A 275 -2.26 1.04 -30.47
N GLY A 276 -2.81 -0.15 -30.74
CA GLY A 276 -3.53 -0.94 -29.72
C GLY A 276 -5.00 -0.56 -29.45
N GLY A 277 -5.70 0.02 -30.42
CA GLY A 277 -7.04 0.57 -30.18
C GLY A 277 -8.22 -0.41 -30.10
N VAL A 278 -9.07 -0.22 -29.08
CA VAL A 278 -10.46 -0.72 -29.00
C VAL A 278 -11.27 -0.23 -30.21
N PHE A 279 -11.92 -1.15 -30.91
CA PHE A 279 -12.93 -0.84 -31.91
C PHE A 279 -14.32 -0.71 -31.25
N PRO A 280 -15.20 0.19 -31.73
CA PRO A 280 -14.96 1.07 -32.85
C PRO A 280 -14.33 2.41 -32.45
N PHE A 281 -13.34 2.89 -33.20
CA PHE A 281 -12.80 4.24 -33.04
C PHE A 281 -13.13 5.09 -34.26
N SER A 282 -13.38 6.38 -34.05
CA SER A 282 -13.68 7.25 -35.17
C SER A 282 -12.39 7.69 -35.86
N ILE A 283 -12.42 7.66 -37.19
CA ILE A 283 -11.45 8.30 -38.07
C ILE A 283 -12.14 9.40 -38.86
N GLY A 284 -11.37 10.40 -39.25
CA GLY A 284 -11.78 11.46 -40.17
C GLY A 284 -11.14 11.21 -41.52
N ILE A 285 -11.90 11.43 -42.59
CA ILE A 285 -11.40 11.51 -43.96
C ILE A 285 -12.08 12.69 -44.68
N GLY A 286 -11.30 13.68 -45.09
CA GLY A 286 -11.86 14.94 -45.62
C GLY A 286 -12.79 15.63 -44.60
N SER A 287 -14.05 15.88 -44.97
CA SER A 287 -15.08 16.45 -44.09
C SER A 287 -15.99 15.39 -43.46
N GLU A 288 -15.61 14.12 -43.52
CA GLU A 288 -16.42 12.98 -43.11
C GLU A 288 -15.77 12.27 -41.92
N THR A 289 -16.58 11.86 -40.96
CA THR A 289 -16.18 10.98 -39.86
C THR A 289 -16.71 9.58 -40.13
N LEU A 290 -15.85 8.58 -39.98
CA LEU A 290 -16.13 7.17 -40.16
C LEU A 290 -15.76 6.47 -38.86
N GLN A 291 -16.59 5.55 -38.40
CA GLN A 291 -16.26 4.70 -37.28
C GLN A 291 -15.52 3.48 -37.83
N VAL A 292 -14.26 3.31 -37.48
CA VAL A 292 -13.52 2.07 -37.75
C VAL A 292 -14.04 0.99 -36.81
N LEU A 293 -14.63 -0.06 -37.37
CA LEU A 293 -15.21 -1.22 -36.69
C LEU A 293 -14.22 -2.37 -36.50
N SER A 294 -13.23 -2.48 -37.37
CA SER A 294 -12.14 -3.44 -37.27
C SER A 294 -10.99 -3.04 -38.17
N ALA A 295 -9.79 -3.54 -37.90
CA ALA A 295 -8.66 -3.44 -38.80
C ALA A 295 -7.94 -4.79 -38.91
N SER A 296 -7.60 -5.18 -40.13
CA SER A 296 -6.74 -6.33 -40.42
C SER A 296 -5.71 -5.89 -41.45
N ASP A 297 -4.42 -6.06 -41.14
CA ASP A 297 -3.33 -5.39 -41.84
C ASP A 297 -3.64 -3.88 -41.96
N ASN A 298 -3.38 -3.28 -43.12
CA ASN A 298 -3.72 -1.89 -43.40
C ASN A 298 -5.14 -1.71 -43.97
N VAL A 299 -6.09 -2.62 -43.70
CA VAL A 299 -7.48 -2.52 -44.15
C VAL A 299 -8.41 -2.24 -42.98
N LEU A 300 -9.13 -1.13 -43.02
CA LEU A 300 -10.11 -0.71 -42.02
C LEU A 300 -11.52 -1.04 -42.48
N THR A 301 -12.28 -1.75 -41.67
CA THR A 301 -13.74 -1.84 -41.83
C THR A 301 -14.37 -0.66 -41.13
N VAL A 302 -15.27 0.08 -41.78
CA VAL A 302 -15.83 1.32 -41.24
C VAL A 302 -17.35 1.42 -41.42
N THR A 303 -18.03 2.04 -40.47
CA THR A 303 -19.34 2.69 -40.67
C THR A 303 -19.14 4.15 -41.00
N ARG A 304 -20.05 4.70 -41.79
CA ARG A 304 -19.93 6.06 -42.35
C ARG A 304 -21.07 6.93 -41.85
N GLY A 305 -20.81 8.22 -41.66
CA GLY A 305 -21.80 9.19 -41.20
C GLY A 305 -22.97 9.38 -42.18
N ALA A 306 -23.95 10.23 -41.80
CA ALA A 306 -25.21 10.44 -42.52
C ALA A 306 -25.09 11.06 -43.93
N ALA A 307 -23.90 11.49 -44.36
CA ALA A 307 -23.63 12.05 -45.68
C ALA A 307 -22.27 11.56 -46.23
N PRO A 308 -22.15 10.27 -46.62
CA PRO A 308 -20.90 9.71 -47.07
C PRO A 308 -20.49 10.28 -48.44
N SER A 309 -19.21 10.61 -48.59
CA SER A 309 -18.65 11.25 -49.80
C SER A 309 -17.53 10.39 -50.42
N SER A 310 -17.29 10.48 -51.73
CA SER A 310 -16.17 9.74 -52.33
C SER A 310 -14.84 10.42 -51.99
N HIS A 311 -13.83 9.65 -51.63
CA HIS A 311 -12.47 10.12 -51.34
C HIS A 311 -11.47 9.48 -52.29
N SER A 312 -10.54 10.27 -52.83
CA SER A 312 -9.52 9.78 -53.77
C SER A 312 -8.43 8.96 -53.07
N ASP A 313 -7.69 8.18 -53.84
CA ASP A 313 -6.44 7.57 -53.36
C ASP A 313 -5.49 8.63 -52.79
N GLY A 314 -4.78 8.30 -51.71
CA GLY A 314 -3.95 9.24 -50.96
C GLY A 314 -4.71 10.25 -50.09
N THR A 315 -6.04 10.16 -49.97
CA THR A 315 -6.79 11.01 -49.04
C THR A 315 -6.44 10.67 -47.59
N VAL A 316 -6.19 11.72 -46.82
CA VAL A 316 -5.77 11.70 -45.42
C VAL A 316 -6.80 11.02 -44.52
N VAL A 317 -6.35 10.07 -43.71
CA VAL A 317 -7.15 9.45 -42.65
C VAL A 317 -6.53 9.82 -41.29
N VAL A 318 -7.34 10.32 -40.36
CA VAL A 318 -6.91 10.72 -39.00
C VAL A 318 -7.76 10.00 -37.96
N GLY A 319 -7.25 9.64 -36.78
CA GLY A 319 -8.14 9.35 -35.64
C GLY A 319 -8.92 10.62 -35.28
N THR A 320 -10.19 10.55 -34.86
CA THR A 320 -10.92 11.75 -34.39
C THR A 320 -12.03 11.40 -33.40
N ALA A 321 -12.06 12.11 -32.28
CA ALA A 321 -13.31 12.58 -31.67
C ALA A 321 -13.31 14.10 -31.86
N ALA A 322 -14.16 14.64 -32.74
CA ALA A 322 -14.05 16.01 -33.24
C ALA A 322 -15.02 16.98 -32.55
N ASN A 323 -14.59 18.23 -32.38
CA ASN A 323 -15.28 19.42 -32.93
C ASN A 323 -14.29 20.60 -32.96
N GLY A 324 -14.18 21.25 -34.12
CA GLY A 324 -13.26 22.37 -34.34
C GLY A 324 -13.65 23.61 -33.55
N ASP A 325 -12.77 24.03 -32.66
CA ASP A 325 -12.19 25.38 -32.60
C ASP A 325 -11.15 25.44 -31.44
N TYR A 326 -9.95 25.92 -31.76
CA TYR A 326 -8.80 26.26 -30.90
C TYR A 326 -8.43 25.33 -29.72
N ILE A 327 -7.31 24.62 -29.91
CA ILE A 327 -6.71 23.61 -29.01
C ILE A 327 -5.68 24.29 -28.09
N ARG A 328 -5.78 24.15 -26.76
CA ARG A 328 -4.76 24.60 -25.81
C ARG A 328 -4.49 23.52 -24.76
N GLY A 329 -3.31 23.61 -24.15
CA GLY A 329 -2.86 22.72 -23.08
C GLY A 329 -2.34 21.41 -23.66
N GLY A 330 -1.22 20.92 -23.15
CA GLY A 330 -0.65 19.63 -23.49
C GLY A 330 0.86 19.64 -23.41
N GLU A 331 1.41 18.51 -23.00
CA GLU A 331 2.84 18.27 -22.84
C GLU A 331 3.22 17.06 -23.70
N TRP A 332 4.47 17.01 -24.12
CA TRP A 332 5.03 15.81 -24.72
C TRP A 332 6.34 15.44 -24.02
N VAL A 333 6.62 14.14 -23.98
CA VAL A 333 7.80 13.53 -23.35
C VAL A 333 8.31 12.39 -24.22
N VAL A 334 9.63 12.20 -24.33
CA VAL A 334 10.24 10.97 -24.86
C VAL A 334 10.66 10.07 -23.68
N PRO A 335 9.92 9.03 -23.32
CA PRO A 335 10.28 8.20 -22.18
C PRO A 335 11.48 7.30 -22.50
N SER A 336 12.39 7.14 -21.55
CA SER A 336 13.38 6.05 -21.56
C SER A 336 12.69 4.73 -21.21
N SER A 337 13.31 3.59 -21.52
CA SER A 337 12.78 2.28 -21.09
C SER A 337 13.87 1.27 -20.80
N ILE A 338 13.66 0.44 -19.76
CA ILE A 338 14.59 -0.63 -19.38
C ILE A 338 13.82 -1.94 -19.25
N SER A 339 13.94 -2.86 -20.20
CA SER A 339 13.14 -4.10 -20.11
C SER A 339 13.51 -4.95 -18.88
N LYS A 340 14.82 -5.08 -18.57
CA LYS A 340 15.33 -5.79 -17.38
C LYS A 340 16.63 -5.16 -16.88
N GLY A 341 16.75 -5.00 -15.57
CA GLY A 341 17.98 -4.50 -14.94
C GLY A 341 18.49 -5.38 -13.81
N SER A 342 19.81 -5.56 -13.74
CA SER A 342 20.51 -6.33 -12.70
C SER A 342 21.78 -5.61 -12.24
N VAL A 343 21.88 -5.34 -10.94
CA VAL A 343 23.10 -4.89 -10.27
C VAL A 343 23.51 -5.93 -9.24
N LYS A 344 24.59 -6.67 -9.47
CA LYS A 344 24.97 -7.81 -8.60
C LYS A 344 26.44 -8.01 -8.31
N GLU A 345 26.75 -8.53 -7.11
CA GLU A 345 28.13 -8.89 -6.72
C GLU A 345 29.14 -7.72 -6.82
N ASN A 346 28.68 -6.47 -6.70
CA ASN A 346 29.52 -5.27 -6.83
C ASN A 346 30.04 -4.74 -5.50
N ARG A 347 31.02 -3.85 -5.57
CA ARG A 347 31.44 -2.97 -4.47
C ARG A 347 31.34 -1.53 -4.95
N LEU A 348 30.34 -0.80 -4.46
CA LEU A 348 29.99 0.56 -4.87
C LEU A 348 30.22 1.50 -3.69
N GLU A 349 31.47 1.94 -3.54
CA GLU A 349 31.93 2.71 -2.37
C GLU A 349 32.98 3.75 -2.80
N GLY A 350 32.98 4.90 -2.12
CA GLY A 350 33.72 6.09 -2.50
C GLY A 350 34.35 6.87 -1.35
N PRO A 351 35.33 7.75 -1.62
CA PRO A 351 36.02 8.49 -0.56
C PRO A 351 35.13 9.57 0.08
N THR A 352 34.01 9.95 -0.54
CA THR A 352 33.08 10.95 -0.02
C THR A 352 31.98 10.35 0.87
N GLY A 353 31.68 9.04 0.70
CA GLY A 353 30.61 8.37 1.42
C GLY A 353 29.19 8.73 0.95
N SER A 354 29.02 9.28 -0.25
CA SER A 354 27.72 9.60 -0.87
C SER A 354 27.54 9.04 -2.28
N ASP A 355 28.50 8.25 -2.78
CA ASP A 355 28.57 7.92 -4.20
C ASP A 355 27.86 6.59 -4.57
N GLY A 356 27.41 5.79 -3.59
CA GLY A 356 26.88 4.42 -3.69
C GLY A 356 26.19 3.97 -5.00
N LEU A 357 24.88 3.74 -4.98
CA LEU A 357 24.09 3.36 -6.15
C LEU A 357 22.84 4.25 -6.23
N GLN A 358 22.81 5.10 -7.24
CA GLN A 358 21.67 5.96 -7.52
C GLN A 358 21.02 5.55 -8.85
N LEU A 359 19.73 5.26 -8.80
CA LEU A 359 18.92 4.85 -9.94
C LEU A 359 17.73 5.79 -10.05
N ASP A 360 17.87 6.83 -10.85
CA ASP A 360 16.77 7.70 -11.22
C ASP A 360 16.10 7.15 -12.48
N PHE A 361 14.90 6.63 -12.31
CA PHE A 361 14.06 6.07 -13.37
C PHE A 361 12.79 6.91 -13.57
N SER A 362 12.85 8.22 -13.32
CA SER A 362 11.77 9.15 -13.61
C SER A 362 11.33 9.06 -15.07
N ASN A 363 10.02 8.87 -15.29
CA ASN A 363 9.37 8.70 -16.60
C ASN A 363 9.99 7.59 -17.48
N THR A 364 10.45 6.51 -16.85
CA THR A 364 11.04 5.34 -17.52
C THR A 364 10.05 4.19 -17.60
N GLY A 365 9.72 3.79 -18.82
CA GLY A 365 8.80 2.69 -19.09
C GLY A 365 9.42 1.32 -18.85
N GLY A 366 8.76 0.50 -18.04
CA GLY A 366 9.12 -0.88 -17.76
C GLY A 366 10.41 -1.02 -16.95
N ALA A 367 10.37 -1.86 -15.91
CA ALA A 367 11.55 -2.57 -15.42
C ALA A 367 11.15 -3.68 -14.44
N LYS A 368 11.61 -4.89 -14.73
CA LYS A 368 11.97 -5.82 -13.66
C LYS A 368 13.40 -5.46 -13.26
N PHE A 369 13.59 -4.97 -12.04
CA PHE A 369 14.90 -4.55 -11.57
C PHE A 369 15.32 -5.34 -10.34
N SER A 370 16.56 -5.85 -10.36
CA SER A 370 17.12 -6.63 -9.25
C SER A 370 18.48 -6.10 -8.82
N ILE A 371 18.64 -5.86 -7.52
CA ILE A 371 19.89 -5.47 -6.88
C ILE A 371 20.23 -6.58 -5.88
N THR A 372 21.19 -7.43 -6.21
CA THR A 372 21.42 -8.67 -5.45
C THR A 372 22.87 -8.96 -5.14
N ASP A 373 23.14 -9.51 -3.96
CA ASP A 373 24.45 -10.05 -3.58
C ASP A 373 25.60 -9.02 -3.66
N ASN A 374 25.31 -7.72 -3.60
CA ASN A 374 26.34 -6.69 -3.64
C ASN A 374 27.09 -6.66 -2.32
N TYR A 375 28.43 -6.69 -2.40
CA TYR A 375 29.31 -6.82 -1.25
C TYR A 375 29.32 -5.59 -0.37
N VAL A 376 29.21 -4.40 -0.95
CA VAL A 376 29.07 -3.09 -0.28
C VAL A 376 28.38 -2.13 -1.24
N ILE A 377 27.44 -1.35 -0.74
CA ILE A 377 26.91 -0.13 -1.37
C ILE A 377 26.86 0.96 -0.28
N GLU A 378 27.47 2.12 -0.53
CA GLU A 378 27.47 3.27 0.40
C GLU A 378 26.17 4.10 0.42
N GLY A 379 25.05 3.48 0.10
CA GLY A 379 23.75 4.12 -0.07
C GLY A 379 23.11 3.66 -1.37
N LEU A 380 21.90 3.13 -1.27
CA LEU A 380 21.06 2.78 -2.42
C LEU A 380 19.92 3.78 -2.50
N GLU A 381 19.78 4.46 -3.62
CA GLU A 381 18.65 5.35 -3.91
C GLU A 381 17.99 4.93 -5.21
N ILE A 382 16.68 4.76 -5.17
CA ILE A 382 15.84 4.54 -6.35
C ILE A 382 14.81 5.66 -6.39
N VAL A 383 14.82 6.44 -7.46
CA VAL A 383 13.87 7.54 -7.70
C VAL A 383 12.94 7.13 -8.83
N LEU A 384 11.63 7.24 -8.59
CA LEU A 384 10.56 6.93 -9.54
C LEU A 384 9.61 8.13 -9.59
N ASP A 385 9.27 8.58 -10.80
CA ASP A 385 8.28 9.63 -11.06
C ASP A 385 7.47 9.24 -12.30
N GLY A 386 6.18 8.93 -12.14
CA GLY A 386 5.36 8.37 -13.21
C GLY A 386 5.86 7.02 -13.76
N SER A 387 6.59 6.25 -12.95
CA SER A 387 7.30 5.02 -13.35
C SER A 387 6.97 3.84 -12.43
N PRO A 388 5.81 3.18 -12.62
CA PRO A 388 5.46 2.00 -11.83
C PRO A 388 6.51 0.89 -11.94
N LEU A 389 6.94 0.36 -10.80
CA LEU A 389 7.99 -0.66 -10.72
C LEU A 389 7.45 -1.94 -10.08
N GLN A 390 7.15 -2.93 -10.93
CA GLN A 390 6.64 -4.23 -10.47
C GLN A 390 7.78 -5.24 -10.34
N ASN A 391 7.82 -5.98 -9.23
CA ASN A 391 8.82 -7.01 -8.91
C ASN A 391 10.24 -6.46 -8.65
N LEU A 392 10.36 -5.28 -8.01
CA LEU A 392 11.65 -4.80 -7.52
C LEU A 392 12.24 -5.82 -6.55
N THR A 393 13.43 -6.34 -6.82
CA THR A 393 14.10 -7.28 -5.90
C THR A 393 15.36 -6.65 -5.33
N ILE A 394 15.42 -6.46 -4.02
CA ILE A 394 16.61 -6.02 -3.30
C ILE A 394 16.99 -7.15 -2.34
N HIS A 395 18.02 -7.92 -2.69
CA HIS A 395 18.34 -9.15 -1.98
C HIS A 395 19.81 -9.28 -1.56
N ASN A 396 20.06 -9.62 -0.30
CA ASN A 396 21.40 -10.01 0.18
C ASN A 396 22.49 -8.97 -0.11
N ASN A 397 22.16 -7.67 0.02
CA ASN A 397 23.11 -6.58 -0.13
C ASN A 397 23.62 -6.10 1.23
N LEU A 398 24.88 -5.65 1.29
CA LEU A 398 25.39 -4.87 2.42
C LEU A 398 25.34 -3.37 2.09
N LEU A 399 24.44 -2.64 2.76
CA LEU A 399 24.26 -1.20 2.62
C LEU A 399 24.86 -0.50 3.85
N THR A 400 26.02 0.13 3.69
CA THR A 400 26.81 0.65 4.83
C THR A 400 27.69 1.80 4.41
N GLY A 401 27.94 2.72 5.34
CA GLY A 401 28.93 3.79 5.13
C GLY A 401 28.38 5.03 4.43
N ASN A 402 27.06 5.13 4.22
CA ASN A 402 26.46 6.39 3.78
C ASN A 402 26.61 7.45 4.88
N ASN A 403 27.49 8.42 4.66
CA ASN A 403 27.82 9.43 5.67
C ASN A 403 26.92 10.67 5.60
N VAL A 404 26.01 10.74 4.62
CA VAL A 404 25.13 11.90 4.41
C VAL A 404 23.63 11.56 4.42
N GLY A 405 23.27 10.30 4.18
CA GLY A 405 21.88 9.88 3.99
C GLY A 405 21.56 8.47 4.48
N PRO A 406 20.43 7.91 4.03
CA PRO A 406 19.97 6.59 4.46
C PRO A 406 20.76 5.44 3.83
N GLY A 407 20.60 4.23 4.38
CA GLY A 407 21.17 3.03 3.76
C GLY A 407 20.47 2.62 2.46
N PHE A 408 19.14 2.67 2.46
CA PHE A 408 18.28 2.47 1.29
C PHE A 408 17.16 3.53 1.28
N VAL A 409 16.97 4.18 0.14
CA VAL A 409 15.85 5.08 -0.17
C VAL A 409 15.12 4.56 -1.39
N LEU A 410 13.80 4.45 -1.27
CA LEU A 410 12.88 4.41 -2.40
C LEU A 410 12.07 5.69 -2.37
N ASP A 411 12.34 6.58 -3.32
CA ASP A 411 11.60 7.81 -3.57
C ASP A 411 10.66 7.56 -4.75
N ALA A 412 9.35 7.56 -4.51
CA ALA A 412 8.35 7.28 -5.52
C ALA A 412 7.28 8.38 -5.53
N THR A 413 7.17 9.06 -6.67
CA THR A 413 6.11 10.03 -6.99
C THR A 413 5.25 9.46 -8.10
N ASP A 414 3.92 9.43 -7.92
CA ASP A 414 2.96 8.88 -8.91
C ASP A 414 3.36 7.49 -9.47
N SER A 415 4.01 6.67 -8.65
CA SER A 415 4.72 5.45 -9.07
C SER A 415 4.44 4.30 -8.11
N ASN A 416 3.53 3.41 -8.50
CA ASN A 416 3.25 2.22 -7.70
C ASN A 416 4.42 1.24 -7.72
N VAL A 417 4.82 0.78 -6.54
CA VAL A 417 5.95 -0.15 -6.38
C VAL A 417 5.48 -1.43 -5.70
N ASP A 418 5.88 -2.57 -6.26
CA ASP A 418 5.78 -3.88 -5.60
C ASP A 418 7.16 -4.51 -5.54
N GLY A 419 7.64 -4.79 -4.32
CA GLY A 419 9.02 -5.17 -4.10
C GLY A 419 9.25 -6.28 -3.07
N ILE A 420 10.31 -7.06 -3.29
CA ILE A 420 10.85 -8.01 -2.33
C ILE A 420 12.19 -7.46 -1.83
N ILE A 421 12.22 -7.03 -0.57
CA ILE A 421 13.40 -6.57 0.15
C ILE A 421 13.77 -7.65 1.14
N SER A 422 14.83 -8.42 0.87
CA SER A 422 15.14 -9.59 1.68
C SER A 422 16.61 -9.87 1.95
N GLY A 423 16.92 -10.31 3.17
CA GLY A 423 18.28 -10.72 3.54
C GLY A 423 19.33 -9.61 3.49
N ASN A 424 18.93 -8.34 3.36
CA ASN A 424 19.87 -7.23 3.29
C ASN A 424 20.41 -6.90 4.68
N ARG A 425 21.63 -6.40 4.73
CA ARG A 425 22.25 -5.87 5.93
C ARG A 425 22.48 -4.37 5.76
N VAL A 426 21.78 -3.56 6.52
CA VAL A 426 21.78 -2.10 6.46
C VAL A 426 22.34 -1.54 7.75
N VAL A 427 23.55 -0.99 7.72
CA VAL A 427 24.30 -0.71 8.95
C VAL A 427 25.08 0.60 8.93
N GLY A 428 24.98 1.36 10.03
CA GLY A 428 25.87 2.48 10.30
C GLY A 428 25.72 3.67 9.35
N ASN A 429 24.53 3.95 8.84
CA ASN A 429 24.26 5.08 7.95
C ASN A 429 23.91 6.35 8.75
N ALA A 430 24.14 7.51 8.14
CA ALA A 430 24.06 8.83 8.80
C ALA A 430 22.64 9.31 9.14
N THR A 431 21.62 8.66 8.58
CA THR A 431 20.21 8.89 8.92
C THR A 431 19.49 7.53 9.04
N ASN A 432 18.39 7.30 8.33
CA ASN A 432 17.58 6.09 8.45
C ASN A 432 18.29 4.86 7.85
N GLY A 433 17.89 3.67 8.28
CA GLY A 433 18.32 2.43 7.64
C GLY A 433 17.65 2.28 6.27
N ILE A 434 16.35 1.99 6.28
CA ILE A 434 15.49 1.88 5.10
C ILE A 434 14.46 3.01 5.16
N GLN A 435 14.31 3.74 4.05
CA GLN A 435 13.40 4.86 3.94
C GLN A 435 12.55 4.71 2.68
N PHE A 436 11.24 4.81 2.87
CA PHE A 436 10.26 4.89 1.79
C PHE A 436 9.67 6.29 1.81
N ASP A 437 10.01 7.08 0.79
CA ASP A 437 9.43 8.39 0.53
C ASP A 437 8.45 8.22 -0.61
N LEU A 438 7.16 8.32 -0.31
CA LEU A 438 6.10 8.05 -1.27
C LEU A 438 5.23 9.29 -1.36
N THR A 439 5.19 9.92 -2.52
CA THR A 439 4.19 10.94 -2.83
C THR A 439 3.22 10.35 -3.84
N ASP A 440 1.94 10.30 -3.50
CA ASP A 440 0.92 9.83 -4.44
C ASP A 440 1.24 8.44 -5.04
N SER A 441 1.88 7.56 -4.27
CA SER A 441 2.34 6.23 -4.71
C SER A 441 1.91 5.11 -3.76
N ASN A 442 1.52 3.96 -4.31
CA ASN A 442 1.26 2.75 -3.52
C ASN A 442 2.53 1.90 -3.39
N LEU A 443 2.74 1.29 -2.22
CA LEU A 443 3.87 0.41 -1.96
C LEU A 443 3.39 -0.93 -1.45
N GLY A 444 3.81 -1.99 -2.12
CA GLY A 444 3.45 -3.37 -1.82
C GLY A 444 4.65 -4.31 -1.73
N GLY A 445 4.41 -5.49 -1.17
CA GLY A 445 5.30 -6.64 -1.29
C GLY A 445 5.86 -7.15 0.03
N ARG A 446 7.09 -7.67 0.04
CA ARG A 446 7.66 -8.43 1.16
C ARG A 446 8.95 -7.80 1.66
N ILE A 447 9.01 -7.59 2.98
CA ILE A 447 10.20 -7.13 3.67
C ILE A 447 10.59 -8.25 4.65
N THR A 448 11.60 -9.06 4.29
CA THR A 448 11.87 -10.28 5.06
C THR A 448 13.33 -10.59 5.33
N GLY A 449 13.67 -10.93 6.58
CA GLY A 449 15.01 -11.41 6.92
C GLY A 449 16.12 -10.35 6.83
N ASN A 450 15.78 -9.06 6.83
CA ASN A 450 16.76 -7.98 6.79
C ASN A 450 17.32 -7.68 8.19
N SER A 451 18.59 -7.27 8.27
CA SER A 451 19.26 -6.78 9.48
C SER A 451 19.54 -5.29 9.31
N VAL A 452 18.90 -4.46 10.13
CA VAL A 452 18.97 -2.99 10.05
C VAL A 452 19.44 -2.45 11.39
N GLU A 453 20.71 -2.06 11.46
CA GLU A 453 21.40 -1.89 12.74
C GLU A 453 22.27 -0.64 12.84
N ASN A 454 22.27 0.00 14.00
CA ASN A 454 23.17 1.11 14.35
C ASN A 454 23.12 2.28 13.35
N ASN A 455 21.99 2.52 12.71
CA ASN A 455 21.79 3.72 11.91
C ASN A 455 21.51 4.92 12.83
N ALA A 456 21.76 6.14 12.34
CA ALA A 456 21.60 7.32 13.18
C ALA A 456 20.13 7.74 13.35
N GLY A 457 19.25 7.46 12.38
CA GLY A 457 17.81 7.73 12.42
C GLY A 457 17.00 6.48 12.77
N ASP A 458 15.82 6.31 12.16
CA ASP A 458 14.99 5.11 12.29
C ASP A 458 15.63 3.89 11.61
N GLY A 459 15.28 2.68 12.07
CA GLY A 459 15.62 1.46 11.35
C GLY A 459 14.91 1.42 10.00
N MET A 460 13.58 1.49 10.02
CA MET A 460 12.75 1.61 8.83
C MET A 460 11.74 2.73 9.01
N VAL A 461 11.56 3.56 7.98
CA VAL A 461 10.56 4.63 7.99
C VAL A 461 9.70 4.59 6.74
N PHE A 462 8.39 4.77 6.94
CA PHE A 462 7.41 5.04 5.88
C PHE A 462 6.97 6.49 5.98
N ASN A 463 7.39 7.29 5.01
CA ASN A 463 6.93 8.66 4.78
C ASN A 463 5.99 8.61 3.58
N ALA A 464 4.69 8.47 3.84
CA ALA A 464 3.68 8.50 2.79
C ALA A 464 3.02 9.88 2.80
N ASP A 465 3.02 10.57 1.67
CA ASP A 465 2.30 11.81 1.41
C ASP A 465 1.30 11.58 0.26
N SER A 466 0.18 12.29 0.30
CA SER A 466 -0.82 12.26 -0.77
C SER A 466 -1.31 13.67 -1.09
N THR A 467 -1.31 14.00 -2.38
CA THR A 467 -1.97 15.20 -2.90
C THR A 467 -3.27 14.88 -3.66
N SER A 468 -3.48 13.61 -4.02
CA SER A 468 -4.60 13.16 -4.85
C SER A 468 -5.10 11.75 -4.51
N GLY A 469 -6.04 11.60 -3.58
CA GLY A 469 -6.75 10.33 -3.30
C GLY A 469 -6.00 9.34 -2.40
N LEU A 470 -6.63 8.18 -2.11
CA LEU A 470 -6.11 7.17 -1.17
C LEU A 470 -4.80 6.54 -1.63
N ARG A 471 -3.84 6.36 -0.72
CA ARG A 471 -2.61 5.59 -0.93
C ARG A 471 -2.46 4.48 0.08
N THR A 472 -2.08 3.30 -0.40
CA THR A 472 -2.00 2.08 0.40
C THR A 472 -0.58 1.54 0.42
N LEU A 473 -0.09 1.37 1.64
CA LEU A 473 1.08 0.59 2.00
C LEU A 473 0.59 -0.83 2.34
N ASN A 474 0.75 -1.79 1.44
CA ASN A 474 0.21 -3.14 1.60
C ASN A 474 1.30 -4.20 1.81
N PHE A 475 1.47 -4.58 3.08
CA PHE A 475 2.31 -5.67 3.57
C PHE A 475 1.48 -6.72 4.31
N SER A 476 0.18 -6.82 4.02
CA SER A 476 -0.69 -7.87 4.56
C SER A 476 -0.43 -9.19 3.85
N ASN A 477 -0.57 -10.33 4.53
CA ASN A 477 -0.28 -11.67 4.01
C ASN A 477 -1.55 -12.39 3.55
N PRO A 478 -1.82 -12.48 2.25
CA PRO A 478 -3.07 -13.00 1.77
C PRO A 478 -2.85 -14.16 0.80
N GLY A 479 -2.94 -15.36 1.34
CA GLY A 479 -3.31 -16.52 0.53
C GLY A 479 -4.82 -16.58 0.25
N ARG A 480 -5.60 -15.56 0.67
CA ARG A 480 -7.06 -15.59 0.61
C ARG A 480 -7.53 -15.25 -0.79
N ILE A 481 -8.25 -16.19 -1.39
CA ILE A 481 -9.06 -15.94 -2.58
C ILE A 481 -10.14 -14.94 -2.19
N VAL A 482 -10.10 -13.76 -2.80
CA VAL A 482 -11.10 -12.69 -2.61
C VAL A 482 -12.17 -12.69 -3.69
N GLY A 483 -11.88 -13.27 -4.86
CA GLY A 483 -12.88 -13.47 -5.90
C GLY A 483 -12.34 -14.24 -7.10
N ASP A 484 -13.26 -14.72 -7.94
CA ASP A 484 -12.93 -15.28 -9.26
C ASP A 484 -12.99 -14.17 -10.31
N VAL A 485 -12.01 -14.13 -11.22
CA VAL A 485 -12.02 -13.20 -12.36
C VAL A 485 -13.01 -13.70 -13.40
N THR A 486 -14.11 -12.97 -13.55
CA THR A 486 -15.18 -13.26 -14.52
C THR A 486 -14.93 -12.63 -15.88
N ASP A 487 -14.26 -11.48 -15.94
CA ASP A 487 -13.78 -10.83 -17.16
C ASP A 487 -12.56 -9.95 -16.84
N ALA A 488 -11.69 -9.73 -17.84
CA ALA A 488 -10.55 -8.83 -17.76
C ALA A 488 -10.40 -8.10 -19.10
N SER A 489 -10.67 -6.79 -19.09
CA SER A 489 -10.70 -5.97 -20.29
C SER A 489 -9.31 -5.71 -20.86
N SER A 490 -9.21 -5.35 -22.14
CA SER A 490 -7.96 -4.91 -22.78
C SER A 490 -7.78 -3.38 -22.75
N HIS A 491 -8.47 -2.67 -21.85
CA HIS A 491 -8.38 -1.21 -21.73
C HIS A 491 -7.11 -0.78 -20.98
N ASP A 492 -6.79 0.50 -21.10
CA ASP A 492 -5.77 1.16 -20.31
C ASP A 492 -6.47 2.24 -19.48
N PRO A 493 -6.51 2.12 -18.14
CA PRO A 493 -5.99 1.00 -17.34
C PRO A 493 -6.84 -0.30 -17.45
N ILE A 494 -6.27 -1.46 -17.08
CA ILE A 494 -6.95 -2.77 -17.17
C ILE A 494 -8.11 -2.85 -16.17
N GLN A 495 -9.35 -2.97 -16.66
CA GLN A 495 -10.53 -3.26 -15.84
C GLN A 495 -10.72 -4.77 -15.61
N ILE A 496 -11.02 -5.17 -14.37
CA ILE A 496 -11.28 -6.54 -13.91
C ILE A 496 -12.69 -6.63 -13.34
N ASN A 497 -13.47 -7.61 -13.82
CA ASN A 497 -14.79 -7.92 -13.30
C ASN A 497 -14.72 -9.12 -12.36
N SER A 498 -15.11 -8.94 -11.11
CA SER A 498 -15.17 -9.99 -10.07
C SER A 498 -16.26 -9.64 -9.07
N GLN A 499 -17.35 -10.42 -9.03
CA GLN A 499 -18.50 -10.11 -8.18
C GLN A 499 -18.19 -10.31 -6.69
N GLY A 500 -18.56 -9.31 -5.88
CA GLY A 500 -18.49 -9.40 -4.42
C GLY A 500 -17.05 -9.62 -3.93
N HIS A 501 -16.07 -9.00 -4.59
CA HIS A 501 -14.66 -9.18 -4.26
C HIS A 501 -14.28 -8.58 -2.92
N GLY A 502 -14.99 -7.54 -2.47
CA GLY A 502 -14.67 -6.81 -1.24
C GLY A 502 -13.40 -5.95 -1.34
N LEU A 503 -12.75 -5.89 -2.50
CA LEU A 503 -11.58 -5.06 -2.74
C LEU A 503 -11.92 -3.57 -2.68
N LYS A 504 -10.97 -2.77 -2.20
CA LYS A 504 -11.00 -1.31 -2.10
C LYS A 504 -9.86 -0.70 -2.91
N ARG A 505 -9.93 0.61 -3.14
CA ARG A 505 -8.83 1.35 -3.77
C ARG A 505 -7.54 1.15 -2.97
N GLY A 506 -6.43 0.95 -3.67
CA GLY A 506 -5.11 0.68 -3.15
C GLY A 506 -4.87 -0.75 -2.65
N ASP A 507 -5.86 -1.67 -2.68
CA ASP A 507 -5.58 -3.07 -2.33
C ASP A 507 -4.52 -3.66 -3.25
N LEU A 508 -3.55 -4.40 -2.69
CA LEU A 508 -2.56 -5.12 -3.47
C LEU A 508 -3.09 -6.52 -3.74
N VAL A 509 -3.24 -6.88 -5.00
CA VAL A 509 -3.76 -8.17 -5.44
C VAL A 509 -2.76 -8.90 -6.30
N TYR A 510 -2.64 -10.21 -6.08
CA TYR A 510 -2.00 -11.13 -7.00
C TYR A 510 -3.08 -11.81 -7.84
N ILE A 511 -3.09 -11.52 -9.13
CA ILE A 511 -4.04 -12.09 -10.09
C ILE A 511 -3.34 -13.21 -10.85
N GLU A 512 -3.98 -14.38 -10.91
CA GLU A 512 -3.47 -15.50 -11.70
C GLU A 512 -4.52 -16.18 -12.55
N GLY A 513 -4.06 -16.83 -13.62
CA GLY A 513 -4.89 -17.68 -14.46
C GLY A 513 -5.72 -16.94 -15.50
N VAL A 514 -5.65 -15.60 -15.61
CA VAL A 514 -6.35 -14.85 -16.67
C VAL A 514 -5.77 -15.24 -18.03
N ARG A 515 -6.61 -15.78 -18.92
CA ARG A 515 -6.20 -16.37 -20.21
C ARG A 515 -6.39 -15.45 -21.42
N GLY A 516 -7.17 -14.39 -21.27
CA GLY A 516 -7.43 -13.39 -22.31
C GLY A 516 -6.42 -12.25 -22.25
N ASN A 517 -6.69 -11.27 -21.38
CA ASN A 517 -5.71 -10.24 -21.07
C ASN A 517 -4.68 -10.77 -20.07
N ILE A 518 -3.61 -11.39 -20.57
CA ILE A 518 -2.55 -11.94 -19.72
C ILE A 518 -1.78 -10.87 -18.92
N ALA A 519 -1.85 -9.59 -19.32
CA ALA A 519 -1.25 -8.48 -18.59
C ALA A 519 -1.96 -8.18 -17.26
N ALA A 520 -3.18 -8.69 -17.09
CA ALA A 520 -3.88 -8.65 -15.80
C ALA A 520 -3.23 -9.56 -14.75
N ASN A 521 -2.45 -10.57 -15.14
CA ASN A 521 -1.80 -11.46 -14.18
C ASN A 521 -0.60 -10.78 -13.52
N GLY A 522 -0.31 -11.13 -12.27
CA GLY A 522 0.77 -10.54 -11.48
C GLY A 522 0.25 -9.73 -10.30
N ASN A 523 1.15 -8.99 -9.66
CA ASN A 523 0.84 -8.11 -8.55
C ASN A 523 0.41 -6.74 -9.08
N HIS A 524 -0.73 -6.25 -8.61
CA HIS A 524 -1.30 -4.97 -9.03
C HIS A 524 -1.95 -4.30 -7.83
N HIS A 525 -1.93 -2.96 -7.83
CA HIS A 525 -2.81 -2.20 -6.94
C HIS A 525 -4.17 -2.00 -7.60
N VAL A 526 -5.22 -2.07 -6.80
CA VAL A 526 -6.62 -1.95 -7.23
C VAL A 526 -7.03 -0.48 -7.20
N ALA A 527 -7.58 0.05 -8.28
CA ALA A 527 -8.39 1.25 -8.25
C ALA A 527 -9.87 0.86 -8.33
N VAL A 528 -10.71 1.36 -7.42
CA VAL A 528 -12.17 1.15 -7.46
C VAL A 528 -12.86 2.49 -7.65
N SER A 529 -13.95 2.50 -8.43
CA SER A 529 -14.82 3.68 -8.51
C SER A 529 -15.54 3.89 -7.18
N GLU A 530 -15.54 5.14 -6.72
CA GLU A 530 -16.17 5.55 -5.47
C GLU A 530 -16.98 6.85 -5.66
N THR A 531 -17.99 7.05 -4.82
CA THR A 531 -18.79 8.28 -4.71
C THR A 531 -19.41 8.36 -3.32
N ASP A 532 -19.67 9.55 -2.80
CA ASP A 532 -20.24 9.69 -1.46
C ASP A 532 -21.76 9.72 -1.50
N LEU A 533 -22.38 9.20 -0.44
CA LEU A 533 -23.77 9.51 -0.14
C LEU A 533 -23.94 11.02 0.12
N VAL A 534 -25.10 11.56 -0.23
CA VAL A 534 -25.46 12.97 0.03
C VAL A 534 -26.14 13.13 1.40
N ALA A 535 -26.74 12.07 1.93
CA ALA A 535 -27.50 12.09 3.17
C ALA A 535 -27.52 10.72 3.86
N ALA A 536 -27.68 10.72 5.19
CA ALA A 536 -27.67 9.50 5.99
C ALA A 536 -28.82 8.56 5.60
N LEU A 537 -28.53 7.26 5.59
CA LEU A 537 -29.46 6.22 5.21
C LEU A 537 -29.89 5.39 6.41
N ASN A 538 -31.18 5.06 6.45
CA ASN A 538 -31.72 4.07 7.36
C ASN A 538 -31.91 2.71 6.69
N LEU A 539 -32.21 1.70 7.50
CA LEU A 539 -32.38 0.29 7.12
C LEU A 539 -33.41 0.02 6.01
N LEU A 540 -34.34 0.94 5.74
CA LEU A 540 -35.46 0.75 4.78
C LEU A 540 -35.30 1.55 3.48
N GLN A 541 -34.31 2.43 3.35
CA GLN A 541 -34.11 3.22 2.13
C GLN A 541 -33.46 2.36 1.04
N THR A 542 -34.03 2.37 -0.16
CA THR A 542 -33.52 1.65 -1.35
C THR A 542 -33.07 2.60 -2.46
N GLU A 543 -33.18 3.91 -2.23
CA GLU A 543 -32.69 4.97 -3.11
C GLU A 543 -31.50 5.64 -2.41
N LEU A 544 -30.36 5.65 -3.10
CA LEU A 544 -29.07 6.15 -2.63
C LEU A 544 -28.73 7.43 -3.40
N PRO A 545 -29.02 8.62 -2.85
CA PRO A 545 -28.58 9.87 -3.46
C PRO A 545 -27.08 10.01 -3.26
N VAL A 546 -26.33 10.17 -4.35
CA VAL A 546 -24.87 10.28 -4.35
C VAL A 546 -24.40 11.59 -4.96
N VAL A 547 -23.16 11.97 -4.69
CA VAL A 547 -22.56 13.21 -5.19
C VAL A 547 -22.48 13.17 -6.73
N ASP A 548 -21.97 12.08 -7.29
CA ASP A 548 -21.85 11.85 -8.73
C ASP A 548 -21.93 10.36 -9.06
N VAL A 549 -22.79 9.96 -9.99
CA VAL A 549 -22.87 8.56 -10.48
C VAL A 549 -21.88 8.30 -11.61
N GLY A 550 -21.33 9.35 -12.22
CA GLY A 550 -20.40 9.29 -13.36
C GLY A 550 -19.25 8.30 -13.20
N PRO A 551 -18.56 8.25 -12.04
CA PRO A 551 -17.48 7.29 -11.79
C PRO A 551 -17.88 5.82 -12.00
N PHE A 552 -19.09 5.44 -11.60
CA PHE A 552 -19.59 4.06 -11.71
C PHE A 552 -19.92 3.73 -13.16
N LEU A 553 -20.52 4.70 -13.86
CA LEU A 553 -20.91 4.59 -15.27
C LEU A 553 -19.71 4.54 -16.23
N LEU A 554 -18.57 5.08 -15.82
CA LEU A 554 -17.30 4.99 -16.57
C LEU A 554 -16.74 3.57 -16.60
N LEU A 555 -16.97 2.79 -15.55
CA LEU A 555 -16.56 1.38 -15.47
C LEU A 555 -17.64 0.46 -16.05
N GLU A 556 -18.90 0.80 -15.84
CA GLU A 556 -20.06 0.00 -16.24
C GLU A 556 -20.62 0.46 -17.59
N SER A 557 -19.74 0.58 -18.60
CA SER A 557 -20.20 0.84 -19.96
C SER A 557 -21.30 -0.18 -20.27
N PRO A 558 -22.56 0.24 -20.52
CA PRO A 558 -23.58 -0.69 -20.96
C PRO A 558 -22.99 -1.39 -22.17
N THR A 559 -23.00 -2.72 -22.16
CA THR A 559 -22.39 -3.59 -23.17
C THR A 559 -22.34 -2.88 -24.51
N SER A 560 -21.15 -2.75 -25.09
CA SER A 560 -20.88 -2.03 -26.34
C SER A 560 -21.49 -2.71 -27.59
N SER A 561 -22.73 -3.20 -27.49
CA SER A 561 -23.65 -3.37 -28.61
C SER A 561 -24.41 -2.05 -28.82
N SER A 562 -24.22 -1.47 -29.99
CA SER A 562 -25.01 -0.37 -30.52
C SER A 562 -26.52 -0.57 -30.36
N GLN A 563 -27.17 0.41 -29.73
CA GLN A 563 -28.61 0.57 -29.48
C GLN A 563 -29.16 -0.35 -28.39
N ALA A 564 -29.90 0.24 -27.44
CA ALA A 564 -30.85 -0.48 -26.59
C ALA A 564 -31.50 -1.60 -27.40
N SER A 565 -31.50 -2.81 -26.86
CA SER A 565 -32.33 -3.89 -27.41
C SER A 565 -33.77 -3.54 -27.03
N GLN A 566 -34.36 -2.60 -27.76
CA GLN A 566 -35.68 -2.08 -27.44
C GLN A 566 -36.71 -2.71 -28.36
N THR A 567 -37.73 -3.28 -27.76
CA THR A 567 -38.93 -3.74 -28.43
C THR A 567 -40.15 -3.23 -27.65
N SER A 568 -41.32 -3.76 -27.95
CA SER A 568 -42.52 -3.47 -27.18
C SER A 568 -43.39 -4.68 -27.02
N VAL A 569 -44.16 -4.70 -25.93
CA VAL A 569 -45.14 -5.72 -25.62
C VAL A 569 -46.14 -5.85 -26.78
N ALA A 570 -46.24 -7.04 -27.37
CA ALA A 570 -47.15 -7.29 -28.50
C ALA A 570 -48.57 -7.68 -28.04
N THR A 571 -48.70 -8.24 -26.84
CA THR A 571 -49.97 -8.63 -26.23
C THR A 571 -49.98 -8.20 -24.77
N THR A 572 -51.04 -7.52 -24.31
CA THR A 572 -51.16 -7.06 -22.92
C THR A 572 -50.84 -8.19 -21.94
N MET A 573 -49.89 -7.94 -21.04
CA MET A 573 -49.54 -8.84 -19.95
C MET A 573 -50.27 -8.36 -18.68
N LEU A 574 -51.10 -9.20 -18.05
CA LEU A 574 -51.84 -8.83 -16.85
C LEU A 574 -51.01 -9.08 -15.58
N ALA A 575 -51.28 -8.34 -14.51
CA ALA A 575 -50.57 -8.49 -13.23
C ALA A 575 -50.68 -9.93 -12.65
N ASP A 576 -51.83 -10.59 -12.84
CA ASP A 576 -52.11 -11.94 -12.32
C ASP A 576 -51.75 -13.08 -13.31
N ASP A 577 -51.17 -12.75 -14.48
CA ASP A 577 -50.79 -13.76 -15.46
C ASP A 577 -49.59 -14.58 -14.95
N GLU A 578 -49.73 -15.91 -14.86
CA GLU A 578 -48.62 -16.89 -14.68
C GLU A 578 -47.76 -17.01 -15.95
N VAL A 579 -47.58 -15.92 -16.69
CA VAL A 579 -46.91 -15.96 -17.99
C VAL A 579 -45.40 -16.05 -17.78
N VAL A 580 -44.86 -17.21 -18.13
CA VAL A 580 -43.42 -17.47 -18.28
C VAL A 580 -42.94 -17.09 -19.69
N GLU A 581 -43.82 -16.59 -20.57
CA GLU A 581 -43.57 -16.31 -22.00
C GLU A 581 -44.16 -14.95 -22.43
N LEU A 582 -43.36 -13.90 -22.38
CA LEU A 582 -43.69 -12.55 -22.83
C LEU A 582 -43.59 -12.43 -24.35
N ILE A 583 -44.71 -12.10 -25.02
CA ILE A 583 -44.72 -11.89 -26.47
C ILE A 583 -44.36 -10.42 -26.78
N VAL A 584 -43.34 -10.23 -27.60
CA VAL A 584 -42.84 -8.92 -28.02
C VAL A 584 -43.00 -8.71 -29.53
N ASN A 585 -42.93 -7.45 -29.98
CA ASN A 585 -43.09 -7.12 -31.40
C ASN A 585 -41.91 -7.58 -32.26
N ASP A 586 -40.72 -7.57 -31.68
CA ASP A 586 -39.49 -8.07 -32.28
C ASP A 586 -38.58 -8.60 -31.16
N ALA A 587 -38.36 -9.92 -31.11
CA ALA A 587 -37.43 -10.51 -30.15
C ALA A 587 -36.00 -10.57 -30.68
N SER A 588 -35.79 -10.35 -31.98
CA SER A 588 -34.46 -10.40 -32.60
C SER A 588 -33.55 -9.23 -32.20
N VAL A 589 -34.14 -8.20 -31.58
CA VAL A 589 -33.38 -7.09 -30.98
C VAL A 589 -32.51 -7.57 -29.82
N PHE A 590 -32.91 -8.62 -29.11
CA PHE A 590 -32.14 -9.21 -28.02
C PHE A 590 -31.20 -10.29 -28.57
N VAL A 591 -29.91 -9.98 -28.61
CA VAL A 591 -28.87 -10.86 -29.16
C VAL A 591 -28.41 -11.94 -28.17
N ASN A 592 -28.67 -11.77 -26.88
CA ASN A 592 -28.37 -12.76 -25.85
C ASN A 592 -29.52 -13.78 -25.74
N PRO A 593 -29.26 -15.08 -25.98
CA PRO A 593 -30.34 -16.07 -26.07
C PRO A 593 -30.93 -16.48 -24.71
N THR A 594 -30.25 -16.25 -23.59
CA THR A 594 -30.66 -16.65 -22.23
C THR A 594 -30.05 -15.74 -21.15
N ASP A 595 -30.73 -15.60 -20.02
CA ASP A 595 -30.27 -15.00 -18.74
C ASP A 595 -29.83 -13.52 -18.80
N PHE A 596 -30.77 -12.63 -19.13
CA PHE A 596 -30.58 -11.17 -19.02
C PHE A 596 -31.86 -10.48 -18.51
N ALA A 597 -31.74 -9.33 -17.86
CA ALA A 597 -32.87 -8.58 -17.36
C ALA A 597 -33.43 -7.64 -18.44
N VAL A 598 -34.75 -7.45 -18.45
CA VAL A 598 -35.44 -6.43 -19.24
C VAL A 598 -36.42 -5.68 -18.35
N ARG A 599 -36.63 -4.40 -18.64
CA ARG A 599 -37.56 -3.52 -17.95
C ARG A 599 -38.77 -3.26 -18.82
N ILE A 600 -39.94 -3.26 -18.18
CA ILE A 600 -41.19 -2.80 -18.77
C ILE A 600 -41.85 -1.90 -17.72
N ASP A 601 -42.07 -0.63 -18.07
CA ASP A 601 -42.56 0.38 -17.12
C ASP A 601 -41.76 0.36 -15.79
N SER A 602 -42.38 -0.04 -14.68
CA SER A 602 -41.74 -0.18 -13.36
C SER A 602 -41.48 -1.63 -12.93
N GLU A 603 -41.67 -2.61 -13.82
CA GLU A 603 -41.39 -4.03 -13.55
C GLU A 603 -40.08 -4.45 -14.22
N ILE A 604 -39.29 -5.25 -13.50
CA ILE A 604 -38.11 -5.90 -14.05
C ILE A 604 -38.39 -7.40 -14.19
N LEU A 605 -38.05 -7.95 -15.35
CA LEU A 605 -38.22 -9.35 -15.70
C LEU A 605 -36.87 -9.96 -16.06
N LEU A 606 -36.61 -11.18 -15.60
CA LEU A 606 -35.45 -11.96 -16.02
C LEU A 606 -35.82 -12.82 -17.24
N VAL A 607 -35.24 -12.54 -18.39
CA VAL A 607 -35.38 -13.36 -19.60
C VAL A 607 -34.47 -14.58 -19.49
N THR A 608 -35.06 -15.77 -19.56
CA THR A 608 -34.37 -17.07 -19.48
C THR A 608 -34.24 -17.76 -20.83
N ASN A 609 -34.97 -17.31 -21.86
CA ASN A 609 -34.85 -17.80 -23.23
C ASN A 609 -35.46 -16.80 -24.25
N VAL A 610 -34.89 -16.72 -25.45
CA VAL A 610 -35.37 -15.86 -26.55
C VAL A 610 -35.74 -16.71 -27.76
N ASP A 611 -37.03 -16.75 -28.14
CA ASP A 611 -37.50 -17.37 -29.37
C ASP A 611 -37.81 -16.31 -30.44
N THR A 612 -36.85 -16.10 -31.33
CA THR A 612 -36.98 -15.17 -32.47
C THR A 612 -37.91 -15.66 -33.58
N THR A 613 -38.33 -16.94 -33.57
CA THR A 613 -39.29 -17.48 -34.54
C THR A 613 -40.72 -17.10 -34.16
N THR A 614 -41.01 -17.08 -32.86
CA THR A 614 -42.33 -16.71 -32.32
C THR A 614 -42.37 -15.30 -31.72
N ASN A 615 -41.23 -14.60 -31.67
CA ASN A 615 -41.03 -13.34 -30.96
C ASN A 615 -41.47 -13.41 -29.49
N THR A 616 -41.04 -14.47 -28.80
CA THR A 616 -41.41 -14.75 -27.41
C THR A 616 -40.17 -14.75 -26.53
N LEU A 617 -40.23 -14.03 -25.41
CA LEU A 617 -39.22 -14.04 -24.36
C LEU A 617 -39.72 -14.90 -23.22
N THR A 618 -39.01 -15.96 -22.87
CA THR A 618 -39.32 -16.72 -21.67
C THR A 618 -38.85 -15.93 -20.46
N VAL A 619 -39.72 -15.54 -19.53
CA VAL A 619 -39.41 -14.61 -18.43
C VAL A 619 -39.78 -15.14 -17.05
N THR A 620 -39.01 -14.73 -16.05
CA THR A 620 -39.41 -14.73 -14.65
C THR A 620 -39.73 -13.29 -14.24
N ARG A 621 -40.90 -13.07 -13.66
CA ARG A 621 -41.46 -11.74 -13.37
C ARG A 621 -41.13 -11.22 -11.98
N GLY A 622 -41.36 -9.92 -11.75
CA GLY A 622 -41.19 -9.29 -10.44
C GLY A 622 -39.80 -9.50 -9.84
N GLN A 623 -38.76 -9.36 -10.68
CA GLN A 623 -37.38 -9.54 -10.28
C GLN A 623 -36.83 -8.25 -9.65
N LEU A 624 -35.71 -8.36 -8.94
CA LEU A 624 -34.99 -7.23 -8.34
C LEU A 624 -35.88 -6.31 -7.48
N GLY A 625 -36.77 -6.90 -6.67
CA GLY A 625 -37.63 -6.16 -5.74
C GLY A 625 -38.88 -5.52 -6.37
N THR A 626 -39.04 -5.60 -7.69
CA THR A 626 -40.27 -5.17 -8.37
C THR A 626 -41.40 -6.17 -8.18
N SER A 627 -42.65 -5.73 -8.33
CA SER A 627 -43.82 -6.62 -8.32
C SER A 627 -44.38 -6.76 -9.72
N ALA A 628 -44.91 -7.95 -10.02
CA ALA A 628 -45.66 -8.21 -11.24
C ALA A 628 -46.76 -7.14 -11.48
N ALA A 629 -46.64 -6.39 -12.57
CA ALA A 629 -47.55 -5.32 -12.97
C ALA A 629 -48.30 -5.68 -14.27
N GLN A 630 -49.33 -4.90 -14.61
CA GLN A 630 -49.96 -5.00 -15.92
C GLN A 630 -49.19 -4.13 -16.92
N HIS A 631 -48.86 -4.69 -18.09
CA HIS A 631 -48.21 -3.96 -19.19
C HIS A 631 -49.07 -4.04 -20.45
N ASP A 632 -49.51 -2.89 -20.94
CA ASP A 632 -50.36 -2.80 -22.13
C ASP A 632 -49.57 -3.00 -23.42
N VAL A 633 -50.26 -3.37 -24.51
CA VAL A 633 -49.65 -3.46 -25.85
C VAL A 633 -48.96 -2.15 -26.21
N GLY A 634 -47.71 -2.23 -26.65
CA GLY A 634 -46.88 -1.09 -26.99
C GLY A 634 -46.02 -0.57 -25.83
N ALA A 635 -46.17 -1.09 -24.61
CA ALA A 635 -45.25 -0.82 -23.52
C ALA A 635 -43.82 -1.22 -23.94
N VAL A 636 -42.87 -0.35 -23.65
CA VAL A 636 -41.47 -0.52 -24.04
C VAL A 636 -40.87 -1.67 -23.24
N VAL A 637 -40.18 -2.58 -23.94
CA VAL A 637 -39.33 -3.60 -23.33
C VAL A 637 -37.91 -3.25 -23.70
N SER A 638 -37.09 -2.86 -22.72
CA SER A 638 -35.70 -2.46 -22.95
C SER A 638 -34.77 -3.03 -21.90
N ASP A 639 -33.52 -3.23 -22.30
CA ASP A 639 -32.38 -3.47 -21.41
C ASP A 639 -31.67 -2.17 -20.98
N GLU A 640 -32.07 -1.01 -21.54
CA GLU A 640 -31.56 0.31 -21.13
C GLU A 640 -31.81 0.61 -19.64
N GLY A 641 -30.75 1.04 -18.94
CA GLY A 641 -30.78 1.47 -17.53
C GLY A 641 -30.81 0.32 -16.51
N LEU A 642 -30.60 -0.93 -16.95
CA LEU A 642 -30.45 -2.08 -16.05
C LEU A 642 -28.96 -2.33 -15.80
N TYR A 643 -28.58 -2.17 -14.54
CA TYR A 643 -27.23 -2.42 -14.07
C TYR A 643 -27.21 -3.76 -13.33
N ASN A 644 -26.14 -4.54 -13.49
CA ASN A 644 -26.00 -5.86 -12.87
C ASN A 644 -24.76 -5.97 -11.97
N PHE A 645 -24.25 -4.82 -11.52
CA PHE A 645 -23.14 -4.74 -10.58
C PHE A 645 -23.62 -4.56 -9.14
N GLN A 646 -22.76 -4.97 -8.22
CA GLN A 646 -22.92 -4.72 -6.80
C GLN A 646 -22.12 -3.49 -6.40
N ILE A 647 -22.66 -2.80 -5.41
CA ILE A 647 -22.01 -1.72 -4.70
C ILE A 647 -21.91 -2.08 -3.23
N ARG A 648 -20.98 -1.45 -2.53
CA ARG A 648 -20.79 -1.65 -1.10
C ARG A 648 -20.71 -0.31 -0.37
N VAL A 649 -21.38 -0.24 0.78
CA VAL A 649 -21.19 0.82 1.77
C VAL A 649 -20.86 0.13 3.10
N ASP A 650 -19.75 0.50 3.72
CA ASP A 650 -19.22 -0.20 4.91
C ASP A 650 -19.14 -1.73 4.64
N ASP A 651 -19.75 -2.55 5.50
CA ASP A 651 -19.84 -4.01 5.32
C ASP A 651 -21.08 -4.48 4.53
N GLU A 652 -21.96 -3.56 4.14
CA GLU A 652 -23.17 -3.92 3.42
C GLU A 652 -22.95 -3.91 1.91
N ARG A 653 -23.28 -5.04 1.27
CA ARG A 653 -23.39 -5.14 -0.18
C ARG A 653 -24.82 -4.90 -0.63
N MET A 654 -24.96 -4.17 -1.72
CA MET A 654 -26.24 -3.87 -2.34
C MET A 654 -26.13 -4.17 -3.85
N LEU A 655 -27.15 -4.82 -4.42
CA LEU A 655 -27.24 -5.04 -5.86
C LEU A 655 -27.91 -3.82 -6.51
N VAL A 656 -27.25 -3.20 -7.49
CA VAL A 656 -27.83 -2.06 -8.20
C VAL A 656 -28.94 -2.54 -9.12
N ALA A 657 -30.07 -1.85 -9.10
CA ALA A 657 -31.22 -2.11 -9.96
C ALA A 657 -31.40 -1.02 -11.03
N GLU A 658 -31.13 0.25 -10.69
CA GLU A 658 -31.29 1.40 -11.59
C GLU A 658 -30.35 2.54 -11.15
N VAL A 659 -29.87 3.35 -12.10
CA VAL A 659 -29.12 4.59 -11.86
C VAL A 659 -29.80 5.73 -12.61
N ASP A 660 -30.15 6.80 -11.89
CA ASP A 660 -30.66 8.05 -12.48
C ASP A 660 -29.51 9.05 -12.61
N GLU A 661 -29.01 9.21 -13.84
CA GLU A 661 -27.89 10.10 -14.19
C GLU A 661 -28.24 11.60 -14.10
N ILE A 662 -29.53 11.95 -14.10
CA ILE A 662 -29.97 13.35 -14.04
C ILE A 662 -30.02 13.81 -12.57
N THR A 663 -30.40 12.91 -11.68
CA THR A 663 -30.58 13.22 -10.25
C THR A 663 -29.47 12.65 -9.34
N ASN A 664 -28.51 11.89 -9.89
CA ASN A 664 -27.47 11.18 -9.17
C ASN A 664 -28.03 10.27 -8.06
N VAL A 665 -29.02 9.44 -8.40
CA VAL A 665 -29.66 8.50 -7.46
C VAL A 665 -29.49 7.06 -7.95
N ILE A 666 -29.01 6.18 -7.07
CA ILE A 666 -28.86 4.74 -7.34
C ILE A 666 -29.95 3.98 -6.59
N SER A 667 -30.76 3.19 -7.31
CA SER A 667 -31.75 2.29 -6.70
C SER A 667 -31.17 0.90 -6.50
N VAL A 668 -31.40 0.31 -5.34
CA VAL A 668 -30.73 -0.92 -4.92
C VAL A 668 -31.63 -1.95 -4.25
N VAL A 669 -31.19 -3.20 -4.30
CA VAL A 669 -31.58 -4.26 -3.37
C VAL A 669 -30.50 -4.36 -2.29
N ARG A 670 -30.90 -4.19 -1.03
CA ARG A 670 -30.01 -4.12 0.15
C ARG A 670 -29.70 -5.47 0.76
N GLY A 671 -28.58 -5.57 1.48
CA GLY A 671 -28.16 -6.77 2.20
C GLY A 671 -28.03 -8.02 1.31
N VAL A 672 -27.41 -7.89 0.14
CA VAL A 672 -27.16 -9.02 -0.76
C VAL A 672 -25.91 -9.79 -0.35
N ASP A 673 -25.70 -10.97 -0.93
CA ASP A 673 -24.52 -11.82 -0.70
C ASP A 673 -24.22 -12.15 0.77
N GLY A 674 -25.27 -12.27 1.58
CA GLY A 674 -25.16 -12.64 2.99
C GLY A 674 -24.80 -11.49 3.93
N THR A 675 -24.66 -10.27 3.40
CA THR A 675 -24.54 -9.05 4.21
C THR A 675 -25.90 -8.65 4.81
N ILE A 676 -25.89 -7.90 5.91
CA ILE A 676 -27.11 -7.42 6.58
C ILE A 676 -27.29 -5.94 6.27
N ALA A 677 -28.51 -5.52 5.96
CA ALA A 677 -28.82 -4.10 5.79
C ALA A 677 -28.45 -3.29 7.05
N ALA A 678 -27.69 -2.22 6.89
CA ALA A 678 -27.20 -1.35 7.97
C ALA A 678 -27.73 0.09 7.83
N SER A 679 -27.40 0.97 8.78
CA SER A 679 -27.59 2.42 8.64
C SER A 679 -26.26 3.07 8.33
N HIS A 680 -26.22 3.97 7.37
CA HIS A 680 -24.99 4.62 6.91
C HIS A 680 -25.05 6.13 7.14
N LEU A 681 -23.89 6.75 7.35
CA LEU A 681 -23.78 8.19 7.49
C LEU A 681 -23.95 8.86 6.14
N GLY A 682 -24.32 10.15 6.14
CA GLY A 682 -24.57 10.89 4.90
C GLY A 682 -23.35 11.32 4.13
N THR A 683 -22.22 10.72 4.46
CA THR A 683 -20.90 10.88 3.86
C THR A 683 -20.21 9.52 3.78
N SER A 684 -20.94 8.40 3.94
CA SER A 684 -20.31 7.08 3.78
C SER A 684 -19.99 6.87 2.30
N PRO A 685 -18.75 6.48 1.95
CA PRO A 685 -18.38 6.22 0.58
C PRO A 685 -19.06 4.95 0.08
N LEU A 686 -19.54 5.04 -1.15
CA LEU A 686 -20.09 3.95 -1.92
C LEU A 686 -18.99 3.44 -2.86
N TYR A 687 -18.74 2.14 -2.88
CA TYR A 687 -17.75 1.50 -3.75
C TYR A 687 -18.41 0.61 -4.79
N HIS A 688 -17.78 0.52 -5.96
CA HIS A 688 -18.13 -0.45 -6.99
C HIS A 688 -17.56 -1.85 -6.67
N ASP A 689 -18.35 -2.74 -6.08
CA ASP A 689 -17.85 -4.03 -5.52
C ASP A 689 -17.88 -5.21 -6.51
N SER A 690 -18.07 -4.94 -7.79
CA SER A 690 -18.04 -5.96 -8.86
C SER A 690 -16.99 -5.71 -9.93
N VAL A 691 -16.38 -4.53 -9.93
CA VAL A 691 -15.45 -4.09 -10.96
C VAL A 691 -14.42 -3.18 -10.34
N PHE A 692 -13.16 -3.45 -10.65
CA PHE A 692 -12.04 -2.62 -10.31
C PHE A 692 -11.08 -2.50 -11.49
N VAL A 693 -10.12 -1.62 -11.35
CA VAL A 693 -9.09 -1.34 -12.33
C VAL A 693 -7.72 -1.65 -11.72
N LEU A 694 -6.79 -2.10 -12.53
CA LEU A 694 -5.41 -2.34 -12.11
C LEU A 694 -4.59 -1.07 -12.36
N GLU A 695 -4.15 -0.43 -11.28
CA GLU A 695 -3.37 0.80 -11.34
C GLU A 695 -2.02 0.60 -12.05
N GLY A 696 -1.66 1.56 -12.90
CA GLY A 696 -0.37 1.54 -13.62
C GLY A 696 -0.21 0.39 -14.62
N SER A 697 -1.29 -0.35 -14.92
CA SER A 697 -1.26 -1.47 -15.85
C SER A 697 -1.91 -1.10 -17.18
N SER A 698 -1.20 -1.37 -18.28
CA SER A 698 -1.71 -1.21 -19.64
C SER A 698 -2.06 -2.58 -20.23
N GLY A 699 -3.27 -2.69 -20.82
CA GLY A 699 -3.69 -3.90 -21.50
C GLY A 699 -2.83 -4.19 -22.73
N SER A 700 -2.37 -5.45 -22.90
CA SER A 700 -1.69 -5.88 -24.13
C SER A 700 -2.50 -6.93 -24.88
N SER A 701 -3.09 -6.54 -26.01
CA SER A 701 -3.49 -7.33 -27.19
C SER A 701 -4.80 -6.83 -27.82
N GLY A 702 -4.86 -6.88 -29.16
CA GLY A 702 -5.95 -6.34 -29.98
C GLY A 702 -6.98 -7.39 -30.38
N ASP A 703 -7.69 -7.96 -29.42
CA ASP A 703 -8.82 -8.85 -29.69
C ASP A 703 -10.03 -8.36 -28.89
N THR A 704 -11.02 -7.80 -29.58
CA THR A 704 -12.31 -7.37 -29.02
C THR A 704 -13.25 -8.56 -28.76
N GLY A 705 -12.70 -9.70 -28.36
CA GLY A 705 -13.49 -10.83 -27.90
C GLY A 705 -13.74 -10.68 -26.41
N VAL A 706 -15.01 -10.76 -25.99
CA VAL A 706 -15.36 -11.08 -24.60
C VAL A 706 -14.55 -12.32 -24.22
N TYR A 707 -13.55 -12.17 -23.36
CA TYR A 707 -12.71 -13.28 -22.94
C TYR A 707 -13.44 -14.01 -21.82
N ASP A 708 -13.80 -15.27 -22.04
CA ASP A 708 -14.30 -16.12 -20.96
C ASP A 708 -13.29 -16.10 -19.80
N GLY A 709 -13.73 -15.50 -18.68
CA GLY A 709 -13.01 -15.44 -17.43
C GLY A 709 -12.53 -16.81 -16.97
N GLY A 710 -11.42 -16.81 -16.24
CA GLY A 710 -10.80 -18.05 -15.81
C GLY A 710 -9.57 -17.85 -14.96
N GLY A 711 -9.58 -16.86 -14.06
CA GLY A 711 -8.51 -16.58 -13.11
C GLY A 711 -9.03 -16.40 -11.68
N ARG A 712 -8.11 -16.26 -10.73
CA ARG A 712 -8.40 -15.96 -9.32
C ARG A 712 -7.70 -14.70 -8.92
N ILE A 713 -8.34 -13.98 -8.01
CA ILE A 713 -7.75 -12.86 -7.32
C ILE A 713 -7.40 -13.33 -5.91
N HIS A 714 -6.12 -13.27 -5.61
CA HIS A 714 -5.62 -13.31 -4.25
C HIS A 714 -5.32 -11.87 -3.86
N LEU A 715 -5.57 -11.50 -2.61
CA LEU A 715 -4.80 -10.38 -2.05
C LEU A 715 -3.30 -10.82 -2.13
N ALA A 716 -2.33 -9.94 -2.42
CA ALA A 716 -0.95 -10.39 -2.68
C ALA A 716 -0.14 -10.63 -1.41
N ASP A 717 0.63 -11.73 -1.33
CA ASP A 717 1.45 -12.17 -0.16
C ASP A 717 2.47 -11.12 0.32
N GLY A 718 2.01 -10.09 1.04
CA GLY A 718 2.84 -9.11 1.73
C GLY A 718 3.15 -9.52 3.17
N ALA A 719 4.33 -9.16 3.67
CA ALA A 719 4.67 -9.34 5.09
C ALA A 719 5.92 -8.54 5.46
N ILE A 720 5.94 -7.99 6.67
CA ILE A 720 7.15 -7.56 7.35
C ILE A 720 7.54 -8.69 8.30
N SER A 721 8.46 -9.58 7.87
CA SER A 721 8.71 -10.82 8.62
C SER A 721 10.17 -11.22 8.80
N GLY A 722 10.55 -11.64 10.01
CA GLY A 722 11.90 -12.17 10.25
C GLY A 722 13.00 -11.11 10.23
N ASN A 723 12.67 -9.82 10.30
CA ASN A 723 13.65 -8.73 10.26
C ASN A 723 14.21 -8.43 11.65
N THR A 724 15.42 -7.88 11.70
CA THR A 724 16.07 -7.38 12.92
C THR A 724 16.31 -5.88 12.80
N PHE A 725 15.73 -5.09 13.70
CA PHE A 725 15.92 -3.64 13.81
C PHE A 725 16.59 -3.34 15.15
N ARG A 726 17.86 -2.94 15.14
CA ARG A 726 18.66 -2.91 16.37
C ARG A 726 19.52 -1.68 16.56
N ASN A 727 19.50 -1.10 17.77
CA ASN A 727 20.37 -0.01 18.20
C ASN A 727 20.36 1.22 17.27
N ASN A 728 19.25 1.53 16.60
CA ASN A 728 19.18 2.76 15.83
C ASN A 728 19.12 3.95 16.81
N THR A 729 20.02 4.93 16.63
CA THR A 729 20.54 5.75 17.75
C THR A 729 19.83 7.10 17.97
N ALA A 730 18.99 7.53 17.03
CA ALA A 730 18.06 8.66 17.17
C ALA A 730 16.75 8.38 16.40
N GLY A 731 16.25 7.14 16.48
CA GLY A 731 14.98 6.74 15.86
C GLY A 731 14.43 5.43 16.41
N ALA A 732 13.25 5.07 15.94
CA ALA A 732 12.55 3.83 16.26
C ALA A 732 13.11 2.65 15.46
N GLY A 733 12.70 1.43 15.82
CA GLY A 733 12.98 0.25 14.99
C GLY A 733 12.25 0.32 13.65
N VAL A 734 10.93 0.54 13.71
CA VAL A 734 10.06 0.81 12.56
C VAL A 734 9.17 2.00 12.90
N ARG A 735 9.08 2.97 12.01
CA ARG A 735 8.22 4.16 12.11
C ARG A 735 7.35 4.27 10.87
N ALA A 736 6.07 4.55 11.08
CA ALA A 736 5.14 4.91 10.01
C ALA A 736 4.35 6.14 10.42
N GLU A 737 4.52 7.21 9.65
CA GLU A 737 3.74 8.44 9.79
C GLU A 737 2.75 8.49 8.61
N LEU A 738 1.47 8.45 8.94
CA LEU A 738 0.37 8.34 7.98
C LEU A 738 -0.46 9.64 8.02
N PRO A 739 -0.21 10.61 7.12
CA PRO A 739 -1.05 11.77 6.97
C PRO A 739 -2.40 11.43 6.31
N GLU A 740 -3.22 12.44 6.08
CA GLU A 740 -4.49 12.31 5.38
C GLU A 740 -4.33 11.54 4.06
N ASN A 741 -5.33 10.71 3.74
CA ASN A 741 -5.38 9.86 2.54
C ASN A 741 -4.31 8.76 2.44
N THR A 742 -3.73 8.30 3.56
CA THR A 742 -2.80 7.17 3.57
C THR A 742 -3.31 6.01 4.43
N VAL A 743 -3.05 4.78 3.99
CA VAL A 743 -3.46 3.53 4.64
C VAL A 743 -2.27 2.60 4.77
N LEU A 744 -2.09 1.98 5.93
CA LEU A 744 -1.15 0.89 6.17
C LEU A 744 -1.89 -0.41 6.51
N LEU A 745 -1.76 -1.39 5.63
CA LEU A 745 -2.18 -2.78 5.87
C LEU A 745 -0.92 -3.60 6.06
N ALA A 746 -0.69 -4.19 7.24
CA ALA A 746 0.56 -4.91 7.48
C ALA A 746 0.43 -6.11 8.41
N ASP A 747 1.04 -7.22 8.00
CA ASP A 747 1.32 -8.35 8.87
C ASP A 747 2.79 -8.32 9.28
N VAL A 748 3.00 -8.05 10.57
CA VAL A 748 4.31 -7.89 11.19
C VAL A 748 4.59 -9.11 12.05
N THR A 749 5.45 -10.02 11.61
CA THR A 749 5.64 -11.35 12.25
C THR A 749 7.11 -11.69 12.44
N ASN A 750 7.48 -12.38 13.52
CA ASN A 750 8.84 -12.91 13.71
C ASN A 750 9.96 -11.86 13.64
N ASN A 751 9.68 -10.58 13.89
CA ASN A 751 10.68 -9.53 13.88
C ASN A 751 11.31 -9.36 15.27
N THR A 752 12.56 -8.89 15.30
CA THR A 752 13.26 -8.49 16.52
C THR A 752 13.53 -6.99 16.47
N LEU A 753 12.94 -6.23 17.38
CA LEU A 753 13.11 -4.79 17.51
C LEU A 753 13.73 -4.49 18.87
N SER A 754 15.01 -4.11 18.90
CA SER A 754 15.73 -4.00 20.18
C SER A 754 16.71 -2.84 20.28
N GLY A 755 16.76 -2.20 21.44
CA GLY A 755 17.73 -1.14 21.74
C GLY A 755 17.57 0.15 20.93
N ASN A 756 16.44 0.37 20.25
CA ASN A 756 16.19 1.58 19.46
C ASN A 756 15.81 2.75 20.37
N SER A 757 16.18 3.98 20.01
CA SER A 757 16.14 5.14 20.92
C SER A 757 14.79 5.86 21.00
N GLU A 758 13.88 5.63 20.05
CA GLU A 758 12.55 6.29 20.01
C GLU A 758 11.41 5.27 19.82
N GLY A 759 11.63 4.04 20.26
CA GLY A 759 10.63 3.00 20.34
C GLY A 759 10.91 1.78 19.46
N GLY A 760 10.12 0.73 19.64
CA GLY A 760 10.21 -0.46 18.81
C GLY A 760 9.48 -0.26 17.48
N PHE A 761 8.15 -0.33 17.52
CA PHE A 761 7.27 -0.10 16.38
C PHE A 761 6.36 1.08 16.69
N ILE A 762 6.50 2.18 15.95
CA ILE A 762 5.74 3.41 16.14
C ILE A 762 4.88 3.66 14.91
N LEU A 763 3.57 3.76 15.13
CA LEU A 763 2.59 4.02 14.08
C LEU A 763 1.71 5.19 14.50
N ARG A 764 1.72 6.23 13.67
CA ARG A 764 0.95 7.45 13.91
C ARG A 764 0.15 7.81 12.67
N ALA A 765 -1.15 7.98 12.83
CA ALA A 765 -2.04 8.43 11.78
C ALA A 765 -2.72 9.73 12.16
N SER A 766 -2.80 10.67 11.21
CA SER A 766 -3.43 11.97 11.39
C SER A 766 -4.49 12.19 10.33
N ASP A 767 -5.62 12.78 10.73
CA ASP A 767 -6.67 13.22 9.81
C ASP A 767 -7.06 12.18 8.76
N THR A 768 -7.44 10.97 9.18
CA THR A 768 -8.15 10.13 8.22
C THR A 768 -9.46 10.80 7.90
N ASN A 769 -9.81 10.78 6.63
CA ASN A 769 -11.13 11.16 6.18
C ASN A 769 -11.96 9.88 5.99
N PRO A 770 -12.56 9.29 7.05
CA PRO A 770 -13.41 8.11 6.89
C PRO A 770 -14.64 8.41 6.02
N SER A 771 -15.01 9.69 5.86
CA SER A 771 -16.01 10.13 4.88
C SER A 771 -15.56 10.05 3.42
N GLU A 772 -14.27 9.91 3.14
CA GLU A 772 -13.74 9.69 1.79
C GLU A 772 -13.31 8.23 1.56
N HIS A 773 -12.89 7.49 2.61
CA HIS A 773 -12.05 6.28 2.40
C HIS A 773 -12.56 4.97 2.99
N GLY A 774 -13.66 4.94 3.74
CA GLY A 774 -14.34 3.69 4.14
C GLY A 774 -13.46 2.65 4.85
N GLU A 775 -12.30 3.06 5.39
CA GLU A 775 -11.26 2.21 5.97
C GLU A 775 -10.50 2.94 7.08
N SER A 776 -9.85 2.16 7.94
CA SER A 776 -8.87 2.64 8.91
C SER A 776 -7.60 3.14 8.21
N ALA A 777 -6.98 4.23 8.69
CA ALA A 777 -5.61 4.63 8.31
C ALA A 777 -4.61 3.49 8.50
N PHE A 778 -4.88 2.61 9.44
CA PHE A 778 -4.10 1.40 9.56
C PHE A 778 -4.95 0.22 10.03
N ALA A 779 -4.65 -0.94 9.47
CA ALA A 779 -5.09 -2.23 9.94
C ALA A 779 -3.88 -3.16 10.02
N VAL A 780 -3.33 -3.30 11.22
CA VAL A 780 -2.05 -4.01 11.42
C VAL A 780 -2.22 -5.23 12.32
N ASN A 781 -1.71 -6.36 11.86
CA ASN A 781 -1.57 -7.57 12.66
C ASN A 781 -0.12 -7.68 13.09
N ILE A 782 0.13 -7.56 14.40
CA ILE A 782 1.48 -7.74 14.95
C ILE A 782 1.51 -9.07 15.70
N GLY A 783 2.27 -10.00 15.13
CA GLY A 783 2.30 -11.41 15.48
C GLY A 783 1.31 -12.22 14.66
N GLY A 784 1.07 -13.46 15.04
CA GLY A 784 0.20 -14.39 14.32
C GLY A 784 -0.30 -15.51 15.21
N ASP A 785 -1.07 -16.45 14.65
CA ASP A 785 -1.67 -17.55 15.40
C ASP A 785 -0.63 -18.56 15.90
N ASP A 786 0.48 -18.74 15.16
CA ASP A 786 1.57 -19.61 15.57
C ASP A 786 2.61 -18.82 16.38
N ARG A 787 2.48 -18.86 17.71
CA ARG A 787 3.42 -18.22 18.63
C ARG A 787 4.90 -18.59 18.43
N LEU A 788 5.22 -19.76 17.85
CA LEU A 788 6.63 -20.13 17.61
C LEU A 788 7.16 -19.58 16.29
N ALA A 789 6.31 -19.43 15.28
CA ALA A 789 6.70 -18.96 13.96
C ALA A 789 6.52 -17.44 13.78
N ASP A 790 5.55 -16.84 14.46
CA ASP A 790 5.05 -15.50 14.14
C ASP A 790 5.35 -14.47 15.24
N SER A 791 5.80 -14.88 16.43
CA SER A 791 6.03 -13.98 17.57
C SER A 791 7.11 -12.94 17.27
N ASN A 792 6.78 -11.67 17.43
CA ASN A 792 7.80 -10.62 17.45
C ASN A 792 8.42 -10.49 18.86
N LEU A 793 9.66 -10.01 18.90
CA LEU A 793 10.39 -9.66 20.12
C LEU A 793 10.69 -8.17 20.12
N PHE A 794 10.23 -7.49 21.17
CA PHE A 794 10.55 -6.10 21.48
C PHE A 794 11.37 -6.08 22.77
N ASP A 795 12.63 -5.66 22.70
CA ASP A 795 13.57 -5.77 23.83
C ASP A 795 14.42 -4.51 23.99
N GLY A 796 14.21 -3.78 25.10
CA GLY A 796 15.12 -2.70 25.47
C GLY A 796 15.02 -1.44 24.61
N ASN A 797 13.88 -1.17 23.96
CA ASN A 797 13.70 0.10 23.26
C ASN A 797 13.37 1.22 24.26
N PHE A 798 13.78 2.45 23.94
CA PHE A 798 13.45 3.65 24.69
C PHE A 798 12.12 4.20 24.17
N GLY A 799 11.21 4.64 25.04
CA GLY A 799 9.83 4.96 24.71
C GLY A 799 8.93 3.73 24.79
N ALA A 800 8.05 3.52 23.82
CA ALA A 800 7.16 2.36 23.80
C ALA A 800 7.76 1.19 23.01
N GLY A 801 7.47 -0.05 23.43
CA GLY A 801 7.73 -1.23 22.60
C GLY A 801 6.92 -1.16 21.30
N MET A 802 5.62 -0.89 21.44
CA MET A 802 4.68 -0.63 20.35
C MET A 802 3.87 0.62 20.68
N ALA A 803 3.72 1.55 19.74
CA ALA A 803 2.84 2.71 19.88
C ALA A 803 1.88 2.83 18.69
N PHE A 804 0.62 3.13 18.99
CA PHE A 804 -0.44 3.42 18.03
C PHE A 804 -1.10 4.75 18.36
N THR A 805 -0.89 5.76 17.53
CA THR A 805 -1.43 7.11 17.76
C THR A 805 -2.42 7.46 16.66
N LEU A 806 -3.64 7.82 17.04
CA LEU A 806 -4.68 8.38 16.17
C LEU A 806 -4.87 9.86 16.51
N VAL A 807 -4.78 10.72 15.51
CA VAL A 807 -4.85 12.18 15.67
C VAL A 807 -6.02 12.80 14.91
N ASP A 808 -6.75 13.68 15.61
CA ASP A 808 -7.87 14.48 15.13
C ASP A 808 -9.04 13.64 14.58
N LYS A 809 -9.02 13.24 13.31
CA LYS A 809 -10.09 12.44 12.67
C LYS A 809 -9.66 11.01 12.34
N ALA A 810 -8.51 10.59 12.84
CA ALA A 810 -7.90 9.33 12.46
C ALA A 810 -8.72 8.11 12.94
N VAL A 811 -8.81 7.10 12.08
CA VAL A 811 -9.47 5.82 12.32
C VAL A 811 -8.44 4.70 12.20
N GLY A 812 -8.46 3.73 13.11
CA GLY A 812 -7.45 2.67 13.16
C GLY A 812 -7.97 1.37 13.73
N THR A 813 -7.31 0.26 13.39
CA THR A 813 -7.46 -1.02 14.07
C THR A 813 -6.13 -1.74 14.18
N PHE A 814 -5.94 -2.49 15.27
CA PHE A 814 -4.76 -3.34 15.43
C PHE A 814 -5.09 -4.65 16.12
N ASN A 815 -4.28 -5.65 15.80
CA ASN A 815 -4.34 -7.00 16.31
C ASN A 815 -2.95 -7.38 16.82
N VAL A 816 -2.70 -7.27 18.12
CA VAL A 816 -1.42 -7.61 18.72
C VAL A 816 -1.54 -8.97 19.39
N ARG A 817 -0.94 -10.00 18.79
CA ARG A 817 -1.06 -11.38 19.27
C ARG A 817 0.29 -12.06 19.46
N ASN A 818 0.42 -12.84 20.53
CA ASN A 818 1.53 -13.79 20.71
C ASN A 818 2.93 -13.14 20.69
N ASN A 819 3.08 -11.86 21.05
CA ASN A 819 4.37 -11.16 21.06
C ASN A 819 5.03 -11.18 22.44
N THR A 820 6.34 -10.94 22.46
CA THR A 820 7.11 -10.72 23.70
C THR A 820 7.63 -9.29 23.73
N VAL A 821 7.28 -8.53 24.77
CA VAL A 821 7.70 -7.14 24.97
C VAL A 821 8.32 -6.98 26.35
N ILE A 822 9.62 -6.71 26.38
CA ILE A 822 10.42 -6.72 27.61
C ILE A 822 11.43 -5.57 27.65
N ASN A 823 11.86 -5.22 28.87
CA ASN A 823 12.93 -4.26 29.14
C ASN A 823 12.72 -2.86 28.53
N GLN A 824 11.50 -2.45 28.17
CA GLN A 824 11.28 -1.10 27.62
C GLN A 824 11.68 -0.02 28.64
N VAL A 825 12.22 1.09 28.13
CA VAL A 825 12.85 2.15 28.92
C VAL A 825 12.12 3.47 28.68
N ASP A 826 11.94 4.30 29.70
CA ASP A 826 11.45 5.68 29.52
C ASP A 826 12.44 6.49 28.65
N ASP A 827 11.98 7.04 27.52
CA ASP A 827 12.79 7.90 26.65
C ASP A 827 13.08 9.27 27.28
N ASN A 828 12.37 9.63 28.35
CA ASN A 828 12.36 10.93 29.00
C ASN A 828 11.93 12.07 28.06
N ASP A 829 11.25 11.76 26.96
CA ASP A 829 10.65 12.76 26.09
C ASP A 829 9.29 13.18 26.64
N THR A 830 9.20 14.44 27.08
CA THR A 830 7.94 15.01 27.59
C THR A 830 6.97 15.40 26.48
N SER A 831 7.36 15.28 25.21
CA SER A 831 6.49 15.52 24.05
C SER A 831 5.60 14.33 23.71
N THR A 832 5.96 13.13 24.20
CA THR A 832 5.17 11.91 24.07
C THR A 832 4.62 11.48 25.43
N ASN A 833 3.70 10.52 25.42
CA ASN A 833 3.18 9.86 26.62
C ASN A 833 3.93 8.53 26.94
N TYR A 834 5.03 8.26 26.25
CA TYR A 834 5.73 6.98 26.28
C TYR A 834 6.70 6.91 27.45
N VAL A 835 6.36 6.14 28.49
CA VAL A 835 7.17 6.08 29.72
C VAL A 835 7.85 4.73 29.90
N GLY A 836 8.25 4.07 28.80
CA GLY A 836 8.72 2.69 28.82
C GLY A 836 7.58 1.68 28.75
N ASP A 837 6.48 2.01 28.08
CA ASP A 837 5.29 1.15 27.97
C ASP A 837 5.57 -0.05 27.05
N ALA A 838 4.99 -1.21 27.35
CA ALA A 838 5.07 -2.35 26.44
C ALA A 838 4.24 -2.08 25.18
N ILE A 839 2.94 -1.79 25.37
CA ILE A 839 2.03 -1.36 24.31
C ILE A 839 1.38 -0.05 24.74
N HIS A 840 1.47 0.96 23.88
CA HIS A 840 0.85 2.25 24.06
C HIS A 840 -0.13 2.53 22.90
N ALA A 841 -1.31 3.01 23.22
CA ALA A 841 -2.26 3.51 22.24
C ALA A 841 -2.85 4.83 22.71
N GLU A 842 -3.06 5.77 21.81
CA GLU A 842 -3.67 7.06 22.15
C GLU A 842 -4.52 7.62 21.01
N LEU A 843 -5.66 8.21 21.38
CA LEU A 843 -6.59 8.92 20.50
C LEU A 843 -6.61 10.37 20.99
N VAL A 844 -5.96 11.25 20.25
CA VAL A 844 -5.62 12.62 20.71
C VAL A 844 -6.02 13.68 19.69
N GLY A 845 -6.20 14.91 20.17
CA GLY A 845 -6.43 16.08 19.33
C GLY A 845 -5.21 16.99 19.27
N LEU A 846 -4.84 17.48 18.08
CA LEU A 846 -3.79 18.48 17.90
C LEU A 846 -4.33 19.81 17.34
N ASP A 847 -5.45 19.81 16.61
CA ASP A 847 -6.07 21.07 16.14
C ASP A 847 -6.95 21.71 17.21
N LEU A 848 -6.46 22.82 17.80
CA LEU A 848 -7.20 23.60 18.81
C LEU A 848 -8.53 24.21 18.35
N ASN A 849 -8.85 24.18 17.05
CA ASN A 849 -10.11 24.68 16.50
C ASN A 849 -11.15 23.58 16.24
N PHE A 850 -10.79 22.32 16.48
CA PHE A 850 -11.59 21.14 16.18
C PHE A 850 -11.54 20.17 17.37
N GLU A 851 -12.67 19.60 17.74
CA GLU A 851 -12.68 18.49 18.71
C GLU A 851 -12.36 17.21 17.94
N ALA A 852 -11.30 16.50 18.33
CA ALA A 852 -10.93 15.23 17.75
C ALA A 852 -12.06 14.21 17.89
N ILE A 853 -12.29 13.47 16.82
CA ILE A 853 -13.32 12.43 16.65
C ILE A 853 -12.67 11.12 16.21
N ASN A 854 -11.46 10.83 16.69
CA ASN A 854 -10.73 9.62 16.35
C ASN A 854 -11.57 8.36 16.61
N ARG A 855 -11.33 7.28 15.88
CA ARG A 855 -12.02 6.00 16.10
C ARG A 855 -11.05 4.82 16.11
N LEU A 856 -10.92 4.15 17.25
CA LEU A 856 -10.19 2.87 17.35
C LEU A 856 -11.21 1.72 17.32
N GLU A 857 -11.13 0.85 16.33
CA GLU A 857 -12.16 -0.16 16.06
C GLU A 857 -11.66 -1.59 16.21
N GLY A 858 -12.37 -2.41 16.98
CA GLY A 858 -12.13 -3.86 17.04
C GLY A 858 -10.72 -4.23 17.48
N ALA A 859 -10.04 -3.38 18.24
CA ALA A 859 -8.66 -3.61 18.63
C ALA A 859 -8.54 -4.85 19.51
N VAL A 860 -7.60 -5.75 19.18
CA VAL A 860 -7.35 -6.97 19.95
C VAL A 860 -5.92 -7.01 20.46
N VAL A 861 -5.76 -7.29 21.75
CA VAL A 861 -4.48 -7.61 22.39
C VAL A 861 -4.63 -8.96 23.07
N GLU A 862 -3.97 -9.99 22.54
CA GLU A 862 -4.22 -11.36 22.98
C GLU A 862 -2.96 -12.23 23.07
N ASN A 863 -2.85 -13.05 24.12
CA ASN A 863 -1.76 -14.03 24.28
C ASN A 863 -0.33 -13.42 24.32
N ASN A 864 -0.18 -12.13 24.65
CA ASN A 864 1.13 -11.49 24.69
C ASN A 864 1.83 -11.68 26.04
N SER A 865 3.17 -11.66 26.02
CA SER A 865 4.05 -11.59 27.20
C SER A 865 4.57 -10.17 27.38
N LEU A 866 4.01 -9.43 28.33
CA LEU A 866 4.32 -8.02 28.58
C LEU A 866 5.09 -7.89 29.90
N GLY A 867 6.42 -7.91 29.81
CA GLY A 867 7.35 -7.66 30.93
C GLY A 867 8.00 -8.90 31.56
N THR A 868 8.00 -10.05 30.87
CA THR A 868 8.81 -11.22 31.29
C THR A 868 9.49 -11.92 30.13
N GLU A 869 10.75 -12.34 30.36
CA GLU A 869 11.58 -13.13 29.43
C GLU A 869 11.08 -14.57 29.26
N GLY A 870 10.22 -15.06 30.16
CA GLY A 870 9.68 -16.41 30.08
C GLY A 870 8.61 -16.69 31.12
N TYR A 871 7.57 -17.41 30.72
CA TYR A 871 6.49 -17.84 31.61
C TYR A 871 5.92 -19.20 31.20
N THR A 872 5.36 -19.91 32.17
CA THR A 872 4.64 -21.18 32.04
C THR A 872 3.62 -21.27 33.18
N GLU A 873 2.89 -22.37 33.28
CA GLU A 873 2.03 -22.67 34.43
C GLU A 873 2.58 -23.85 35.24
N LEU A 874 2.17 -23.97 36.50
CA LEU A 874 2.38 -25.17 37.30
C LEU A 874 1.54 -26.32 36.75
N ALA A 875 2.18 -27.46 36.45
CA ALA A 875 1.52 -28.68 36.01
C ALA A 875 0.93 -29.51 37.17
N ALA A 876 1.22 -29.13 38.42
CA ALA A 876 0.63 -29.71 39.61
C ALA A 876 0.68 -28.71 40.78
N ALA A 877 -0.27 -28.83 41.72
CA ALA A 877 -0.22 -28.06 42.95
C ALA A 877 1.05 -28.39 43.75
N ILE A 878 1.65 -27.37 44.36
CA ILE A 878 2.88 -27.48 45.16
C ILE A 878 2.64 -27.02 46.59
N ASN A 879 3.40 -27.56 47.53
CA ASN A 879 3.44 -27.14 48.92
C ASN A 879 4.68 -26.28 49.22
N ALA A 880 4.72 -25.63 50.39
CA ALA A 880 5.79 -24.72 50.82
C ALA A 880 7.19 -25.36 51.01
N THR A 881 7.34 -26.68 50.85
CA THR A 881 8.59 -27.40 51.11
C THR A 881 9.18 -28.13 49.91
N GLN A 882 8.44 -28.23 48.79
CA GLN A 882 8.95 -28.84 47.57
C GLN A 882 10.11 -28.02 46.99
N ALA A 883 11.23 -28.68 46.72
CA ALA A 883 12.44 -28.12 46.11
C ALA A 883 12.55 -28.44 44.61
N THR A 884 11.60 -29.18 44.05
CA THR A 884 11.44 -29.42 42.62
C THR A 884 9.97 -29.18 42.31
N ILE A 885 9.69 -28.33 41.33
CA ILE A 885 8.33 -28.01 40.87
C ILE A 885 8.20 -28.47 39.41
N THR A 886 7.02 -28.96 39.03
CA THR A 886 6.73 -29.41 37.67
C THR A 886 5.90 -28.35 36.97
N VAL A 887 6.33 -27.94 35.77
CA VAL A 887 5.67 -26.92 34.96
C VAL A 887 5.13 -27.51 33.66
N SER A 888 4.21 -26.82 33.03
CA SER A 888 3.59 -27.23 31.76
C SER A 888 4.58 -27.22 30.59
N ASP A 889 5.50 -26.24 30.57
CA ASP A 889 6.49 -26.06 29.53
C ASP A 889 7.74 -25.35 30.09
N SER A 890 8.80 -26.12 30.37
CA SER A 890 10.05 -25.58 30.90
C SER A 890 10.92 -24.91 29.84
N SER A 891 10.69 -25.17 28.54
CA SER A 891 11.46 -24.59 27.43
C SER A 891 11.35 -23.07 27.36
N ARG A 892 10.30 -22.53 28.01
CA ARG A 892 10.05 -21.09 28.18
C ARG A 892 11.14 -20.36 28.95
N PHE A 893 12.05 -21.08 29.60
CA PHE A 893 13.19 -20.50 30.31
C PHE A 893 14.54 -20.87 29.70
N ASP A 894 14.58 -21.51 28.51
CA ASP A 894 15.82 -21.99 27.89
C ASP A 894 16.81 -20.86 27.56
N ALA A 895 16.31 -19.64 27.36
CA ALA A 895 17.14 -18.45 27.14
C ALA A 895 17.86 -17.96 28.41
N LEU A 896 17.43 -18.41 29.61
CA LEU A 896 17.95 -17.93 30.89
C LEU A 896 19.08 -18.81 31.41
N SER A 897 20.16 -18.17 31.85
CA SER A 897 21.27 -18.89 32.49
C SER A 897 20.97 -19.17 33.97
N THR A 898 21.06 -20.43 34.41
CA THR A 898 20.90 -20.80 35.82
C THR A 898 22.11 -20.38 36.67
N PRO A 899 21.92 -19.86 37.90
CA PRO A 899 20.62 -19.66 38.55
C PRO A 899 19.93 -18.36 38.11
N PHE A 900 18.61 -18.41 37.98
CA PHE A 900 17.73 -17.25 37.76
C PHE A 900 16.52 -17.32 38.71
N ASN A 901 15.76 -16.23 38.82
CA ASN A 901 14.60 -16.17 39.72
C ASN A 901 13.29 -16.25 38.91
N VAL A 902 12.34 -16.99 39.46
CA VAL A 902 10.95 -17.05 39.00
C VAL A 902 10.01 -16.64 40.13
N GLN A 903 8.79 -16.24 39.79
CA GLN A 903 7.75 -15.87 40.74
C GLN A 903 6.46 -16.62 40.46
N VAL A 904 5.75 -16.99 41.54
CA VAL A 904 4.40 -17.54 41.55
C VAL A 904 3.59 -16.82 42.63
N GLY A 905 2.52 -16.14 42.24
CA GLY A 905 1.80 -15.23 43.14
C GLY A 905 2.77 -14.20 43.75
N ARG A 906 2.94 -14.21 45.07
CA ARG A 906 3.91 -13.36 45.80
C ARG A 906 5.22 -14.05 46.19
N GLU A 907 5.37 -15.34 45.88
CA GLU A 907 6.59 -16.10 46.22
C GLU A 907 7.60 -16.02 45.09
N VAL A 908 8.83 -15.63 45.41
CA VAL A 908 9.96 -15.69 44.49
C VAL A 908 10.80 -16.93 44.81
N MET A 909 11.20 -17.67 43.78
CA MET A 909 11.99 -18.89 43.86
C MET A 909 13.22 -18.77 42.97
N THR A 910 14.39 -19.24 43.41
CA THR A 910 15.58 -19.31 42.56
C THR A 910 15.63 -20.67 41.88
N VAL A 911 15.53 -20.70 40.56
CA VAL A 911 15.76 -21.90 39.75
C VAL A 911 17.26 -22.16 39.68
N THR A 912 17.66 -23.36 40.07
CA THR A 912 19.06 -23.81 40.13
C THR A 912 19.39 -24.88 39.09
N GLY A 913 18.37 -25.48 38.48
CA GLY A 913 18.50 -26.44 37.39
C GLY A 913 17.15 -26.65 36.71
N ILE A 914 17.19 -27.03 35.43
CA ILE A 914 16.02 -27.42 34.63
C ILE A 914 16.29 -28.84 34.12
N THR A 915 15.38 -29.78 34.34
CA THR A 915 15.46 -31.16 33.83
C THR A 915 14.08 -31.61 33.38
N ASP A 916 13.94 -31.88 32.08
CA ASP A 916 12.63 -32.14 31.45
C ASP A 916 11.63 -31.03 31.85
N GLU A 917 10.43 -31.36 32.29
CA GLU A 917 9.41 -30.40 32.75
C GLU A 917 9.59 -29.92 34.21
N ASN A 918 10.74 -30.21 34.85
CA ASN A 918 10.97 -29.89 36.26
C ASN A 918 11.97 -28.75 36.45
N LEU A 919 11.63 -27.83 37.35
CA LEU A 919 12.51 -26.77 37.83
C LEU A 919 12.98 -27.12 39.25
N ASP A 920 14.28 -27.25 39.45
CA ASP A 920 14.89 -27.38 40.77
C ASP A 920 15.02 -26.00 41.41
N VAL A 921 14.30 -25.77 42.51
CA VAL A 921 14.10 -24.44 43.10
C VAL A 921 14.56 -24.33 44.54
N VAL A 922 15.13 -23.17 44.86
CA VAL A 922 15.24 -22.66 46.24
C VAL A 922 14.05 -21.73 46.49
N ARG A 923 13.19 -22.12 47.43
CA ARG A 923 11.93 -21.44 47.77
C ARG A 923 12.13 -20.20 48.65
N GLY A 924 11.18 -19.25 48.58
CA GLY A 924 11.12 -18.03 49.40
C GLY A 924 12.40 -17.20 49.39
N VAL A 925 12.80 -16.75 48.21
CA VAL A 925 13.97 -15.90 48.03
C VAL A 925 13.72 -14.50 48.59
N GLY A 926 14.71 -13.96 49.28
CA GLY A 926 14.64 -12.62 49.87
C GLY A 926 13.69 -12.56 51.07
N THR A 927 12.65 -11.73 50.97
CA THR A 927 11.60 -11.60 52.01
C THR A 927 10.30 -12.30 51.64
N THR A 928 10.28 -12.99 50.50
CA THR A 928 9.07 -13.66 50.03
C THR A 928 8.80 -14.95 50.81
N PRO A 929 7.52 -15.29 51.08
CA PRO A 929 7.18 -16.47 51.87
C PRO A 929 7.27 -17.76 51.04
N ASN A 930 7.58 -18.89 51.69
CA ASN A 930 7.36 -20.20 51.07
C ASN A 930 5.89 -20.58 51.19
N GLU A 931 5.18 -20.76 50.07
CA GLU A 931 3.74 -20.98 50.09
C GLU A 931 3.31 -22.21 49.28
N GLY A 932 2.08 -22.66 49.51
CA GLY A 932 1.46 -23.62 48.61
C GLY A 932 0.85 -22.88 47.43
N HIS A 933 0.94 -23.45 46.24
CA HIS A 933 0.35 -22.93 45.01
C HIS A 933 -0.51 -24.00 44.36
N VAL A 934 -1.50 -23.60 43.60
CA VAL A 934 -2.44 -24.53 42.95
C VAL A 934 -1.99 -24.88 41.55
N LEU A 935 -2.55 -25.97 41.00
CA LEU A 935 -2.40 -26.31 39.58
C LEU A 935 -2.83 -25.11 38.73
N GLY A 936 -2.06 -24.80 37.69
CA GLY A 936 -2.35 -23.70 36.77
C GLY A 936 -1.85 -22.32 37.22
N ASP A 937 -1.35 -22.15 38.45
CA ASP A 937 -0.74 -20.87 38.84
C ASP A 937 0.46 -20.59 37.92
N THR A 938 0.55 -19.36 37.40
CA THR A 938 1.60 -18.93 36.48
C THR A 938 2.95 -18.83 37.19
N VAL A 939 3.97 -19.38 36.55
CA VAL A 939 5.39 -19.28 36.91
C VAL A 939 6.06 -18.40 35.86
N PHE A 940 6.59 -17.25 36.24
CA PHE A 940 7.25 -16.32 35.31
C PHE A 940 8.62 -15.88 35.81
N SER A 941 9.52 -15.51 34.89
CA SER A 941 10.82 -14.96 35.25
C SER A 941 10.65 -13.57 35.85
N THR A 942 11.44 -13.25 36.88
CA THR A 942 11.46 -11.90 37.46
C THR A 942 12.32 -10.92 36.65
N SER A 943 12.89 -11.36 35.51
CA SER A 943 13.59 -10.52 34.53
C SER A 943 12.68 -10.14 33.36
N GLY A 944 13.02 -9.07 32.63
CA GLY A 944 12.27 -8.60 31.46
C GLY A 944 11.31 -7.43 31.72
N GLY A 945 11.14 -6.97 32.97
CA GLY A 945 10.15 -5.94 33.31
C GLY A 945 10.33 -4.63 32.54
N ASN A 946 9.21 -4.01 32.14
CA ASN A 946 9.20 -2.71 31.46
C ASN A 946 9.18 -1.57 32.48
N GLN A 947 9.78 -0.41 32.19
CA GLN A 947 9.79 0.73 33.11
C GLN A 947 8.42 1.40 33.26
N GLY A 948 7.62 1.39 32.19
CA GLY A 948 6.27 1.94 32.13
C GLY A 948 5.20 0.89 32.39
N ARG A 949 4.10 1.00 31.66
CA ARG A 949 2.89 0.18 31.78
C ARG A 949 2.98 -1.07 30.92
N GLY A 950 2.21 -2.10 31.26
CA GLY A 950 2.05 -3.26 30.37
C GLY A 950 1.26 -2.87 29.11
N PHE A 951 0.08 -2.31 29.31
CA PHE A 951 -0.76 -1.73 28.26
C PHE A 951 -1.32 -0.38 28.71
N SER A 952 -1.24 0.62 27.84
CA SER A 952 -1.77 1.96 28.06
C SER A 952 -2.69 2.35 26.92
N LEU A 953 -3.89 2.86 27.23
CA LEU A 953 -4.77 3.51 26.27
C LEU A 953 -5.22 4.88 26.81
N LEU A 954 -4.91 5.94 26.06
CA LEU A 954 -5.41 7.30 26.29
C LEU A 954 -6.47 7.67 25.25
N ILE A 955 -7.57 8.27 25.70
CA ILE A 955 -8.63 8.79 24.82
C ILE A 955 -8.94 10.23 25.26
N GLU A 956 -8.88 11.16 24.31
CA GLU A 956 -9.18 12.59 24.51
C GLU A 956 -10.34 13.04 23.62
N GLU A 957 -10.93 14.19 23.99
CA GLU A 957 -11.96 14.91 23.24
C GLU A 957 -13.14 14.01 22.82
N ASP A 958 -13.74 14.20 21.64
CA ASP A 958 -14.94 13.49 21.19
C ASP A 958 -14.64 12.12 20.55
N SER A 959 -13.43 11.60 20.78
CA SER A 959 -12.91 10.36 20.20
C SER A 959 -13.66 9.12 20.72
N THR A 960 -13.69 8.05 19.92
CA THR A 960 -14.46 6.83 20.18
C THR A 960 -13.57 5.59 20.17
N LEU A 961 -13.65 4.80 21.24
CA LEU A 961 -13.18 3.42 21.28
C LEU A 961 -14.34 2.46 20.99
N GLN A 962 -14.17 1.57 20.01
CA GLN A 962 -15.13 0.54 19.65
C GLN A 962 -14.50 -0.84 19.83
N ASP A 963 -15.13 -1.66 20.68
CA ASP A 963 -14.83 -3.09 20.81
C ASP A 963 -13.35 -3.45 21.08
N LEU A 964 -12.78 -2.99 22.21
CA LEU A 964 -11.44 -3.40 22.66
C LEU A 964 -11.48 -4.75 23.40
N LEU A 965 -10.73 -5.74 22.90
CA LEU A 965 -10.53 -7.03 23.54
C LEU A 965 -9.09 -7.20 24.04
N PHE A 966 -8.92 -7.20 25.37
CA PHE A 966 -7.65 -7.49 26.05
C PHE A 966 -7.75 -8.86 26.73
N ASN A 967 -7.30 -9.93 26.05
CA ASN A 967 -7.59 -11.31 26.42
C ASN A 967 -6.34 -12.17 26.65
N ASN A 968 -6.32 -12.97 27.72
CA ASN A 968 -5.31 -14.01 27.95
C ASN A 968 -3.84 -13.53 27.83
N ASN A 969 -3.54 -12.29 28.21
CA ASN A 969 -2.19 -11.76 28.23
C ASN A 969 -1.51 -12.05 29.58
N THR A 970 -0.20 -12.25 29.55
CA THR A 970 0.66 -12.30 30.74
C THR A 970 1.33 -10.93 30.91
N VAL A 971 0.84 -10.14 31.86
CA VAL A 971 1.28 -8.77 32.14
C VAL A 971 1.98 -8.72 33.49
N VAL A 972 3.30 -8.71 33.49
CA VAL A 972 4.08 -8.87 34.71
C VAL A 972 5.29 -7.96 34.79
N ASN A 973 5.71 -7.63 36.01
CA ASN A 973 6.92 -6.85 36.30
C ASN A 973 6.97 -5.44 35.66
N ASN A 974 5.82 -4.86 35.28
CA ASN A 974 5.79 -3.50 34.74
C ASN A 974 5.96 -2.46 35.87
N GLY A 975 6.76 -1.43 35.62
CA GLY A 975 7.10 -0.40 36.60
C GLY A 975 5.91 0.47 36.99
N ASP A 976 5.03 0.74 36.04
CA ASP A 976 3.73 1.39 36.23
C ASP A 976 2.60 0.33 36.15
N ASP A 977 1.35 0.77 35.99
CA ASP A 977 0.15 -0.07 35.94
C ASP A 977 0.27 -1.23 34.94
N GLY A 978 -0.34 -2.37 35.27
CA GLY A 978 -0.40 -3.51 34.34
C GLY A 978 -1.22 -3.16 33.09
N PHE A 979 -2.45 -2.73 33.31
CA PHE A 979 -3.36 -2.20 32.30
C PHE A 979 -3.86 -0.83 32.75
N LYS A 980 -3.77 0.18 31.87
CA LYS A 980 -4.32 1.51 32.12
C LYS A 980 -5.20 1.95 30.96
N LEU A 981 -6.44 2.31 31.27
CA LEU A 981 -7.33 3.03 30.37
C LEU A 981 -7.60 4.41 30.98
N ARG A 982 -7.14 5.45 30.31
CA ARG A 982 -7.38 6.83 30.70
C ARG A 982 -8.24 7.51 29.65
N ARG A 983 -9.31 8.16 30.11
CA ARG A 983 -10.23 8.90 29.27
C ARG A 983 -10.38 10.32 29.82
N GLU A 984 -10.11 11.30 28.97
CA GLU A 984 -10.26 12.73 29.20
C GLU A 984 -11.43 13.29 28.35
N ASP A 985 -12.12 14.32 28.85
CA ASP A 985 -13.22 15.03 28.17
C ASP A 985 -14.35 14.12 27.60
N GLU A 986 -14.87 14.34 26.38
CA GLU A 986 -16.06 13.67 25.83
C GLU A 986 -15.83 12.26 25.21
N GLY A 987 -14.73 11.58 25.56
CA GLY A 987 -14.35 10.32 24.92
C GLY A 987 -15.38 9.18 25.14
N ARG A 988 -15.72 8.48 24.07
CA ARG A 988 -16.80 7.47 24.01
C ARG A 988 -16.30 6.04 23.98
N LEU A 989 -17.01 5.16 24.66
CA LEU A 989 -16.85 3.71 24.57
C LEU A 989 -18.12 3.12 23.96
N ASN A 990 -18.01 2.58 22.75
CA ASN A 990 -19.13 2.01 22.01
C ASN A 990 -18.92 0.53 21.76
N ARG A 991 -20.03 -0.21 21.72
CA ARG A 991 -20.06 -1.61 21.30
C ARG A 991 -20.82 -1.70 19.99
N VAL A 992 -20.19 -2.22 18.94
CA VAL A 992 -20.75 -2.33 17.60
C VAL A 992 -20.84 -3.80 17.19
N GLU A 993 -19.71 -4.48 17.09
CA GLU A 993 -19.62 -5.88 16.67
C GLU A 993 -19.12 -6.76 17.83
N SER A 994 -20.04 -7.44 18.52
CA SER A 994 -19.62 -8.38 19.56
C SER A 994 -19.36 -9.77 19.00
N GLY A 995 -18.09 -10.19 19.02
CA GLY A 995 -17.73 -11.60 19.08
C GLY A 995 -18.38 -12.27 20.32
N SER A 996 -18.47 -13.61 20.32
CA SER A 996 -19.23 -14.35 21.36
C SER A 996 -18.74 -14.17 22.81
N VAL A 997 -17.56 -13.57 22.99
CA VAL A 997 -16.89 -13.40 24.29
C VAL A 997 -17.09 -11.98 24.86
N GLN A 998 -17.39 -10.99 24.01
CA GLN A 998 -17.44 -9.57 24.40
C GLN A 998 -18.87 -9.13 24.73
N ARG A 999 -19.11 -8.63 25.95
CA ARG A 999 -20.42 -8.14 26.42
C ARG A 999 -20.50 -6.63 26.51
N ARG A 1000 -19.35 -5.94 26.63
CA ARG A 1000 -19.23 -4.49 26.78
C ARG A 1000 -18.20 -3.92 25.80
N ALA A 1001 -18.15 -2.60 25.65
CA ALA A 1001 -17.25 -1.93 24.70
C ALA A 1001 -15.75 -2.24 24.96
N VAL A 1002 -15.37 -2.41 26.23
CA VAL A 1002 -14.02 -2.85 26.62
C VAL A 1002 -14.10 -4.14 27.42
N THR A 1003 -13.32 -5.14 27.03
CA THR A 1003 -13.25 -6.44 27.71
C THR A 1003 -11.83 -6.77 28.13
N ILE A 1004 -11.60 -6.86 29.44
CA ILE A 1004 -10.35 -7.28 30.05
C ILE A 1004 -10.60 -8.67 30.62
N ARG A 1005 -10.14 -9.72 29.91
CA ARG A 1005 -10.56 -11.08 30.20
C ARG A 1005 -9.42 -12.09 30.28
N ASP A 1006 -9.54 -13.00 31.25
CA ASP A 1006 -8.68 -14.19 31.39
C ASP A 1006 -7.17 -13.86 31.41
N ASN A 1007 -6.78 -12.63 31.80
CA ASN A 1007 -5.38 -12.20 31.83
C ASN A 1007 -4.71 -12.58 33.16
N THR A 1008 -3.38 -12.73 33.12
CA THR A 1008 -2.52 -12.86 34.30
C THR A 1008 -1.78 -11.54 34.51
N ILE A 1009 -2.16 -10.79 35.55
CA ILE A 1009 -1.63 -9.44 35.84
C ILE A 1009 -0.97 -9.47 37.22
N ILE A 1010 0.36 -9.66 37.24
CA ILE A 1010 1.11 -9.93 38.47
C ILE A 1010 2.35 -9.04 38.63
N ALA A 1011 2.59 -8.53 39.84
CA ALA A 1011 3.81 -7.80 40.18
C ALA A 1011 4.05 -6.50 39.39
N ASN A 1012 2.98 -5.81 39.00
CA ASN A 1012 3.06 -4.51 38.33
C ASN A 1012 3.04 -3.34 39.33
N ALA A 1013 3.22 -2.13 38.81
CA ALA A 1013 3.08 -0.84 39.48
C ALA A 1013 4.10 -0.54 40.60
N SER A 1014 5.26 -1.20 40.55
CA SER A 1014 6.33 -1.06 41.55
C SER A 1014 6.83 0.38 41.74
N ASN A 1015 6.67 1.23 40.73
CA ASN A 1015 7.07 2.63 40.67
C ASN A 1015 6.00 3.55 40.02
N ALA A 1016 4.70 3.20 40.13
CA ALA A 1016 3.60 4.00 39.57
C ALA A 1016 3.68 5.50 39.93
N PRO A 1017 3.43 6.43 38.99
CA PRO A 1017 3.74 7.85 39.13
C PRO A 1017 2.97 8.54 40.26
N LEU A 1018 3.44 9.74 40.66
CA LEU A 1018 2.71 10.58 41.60
C LEU A 1018 1.55 11.27 40.89
N GLU A 1019 0.35 11.11 41.43
CA GLU A 1019 -0.86 11.70 40.86
C GLU A 1019 -1.56 12.63 41.86
N SER A 1020 -2.30 13.62 41.38
CA SER A 1020 -3.08 14.52 42.24
C SER A 1020 -4.34 13.84 42.76
N VAL A 1021 -4.44 13.71 44.08
CA VAL A 1021 -5.64 13.17 44.76
C VAL A 1021 -6.52 14.27 45.35
N SER A 1022 -5.94 15.46 45.55
CA SER A 1022 -6.65 16.69 45.87
C SER A 1022 -5.86 17.90 45.35
N PRO A 1023 -6.43 19.13 45.34
CA PRO A 1023 -5.73 20.33 44.89
C PRO A 1023 -4.40 20.61 45.60
N THR A 1024 -4.13 20.01 46.75
CA THR A 1024 -2.91 20.23 47.55
C THR A 1024 -2.15 18.96 47.89
N GLU A 1025 -2.57 17.80 47.39
CA GLU A 1025 -2.02 16.50 47.76
C GLU A 1025 -1.79 15.64 46.53
N THR A 1026 -0.60 15.07 46.45
CA THR A 1026 -0.23 14.06 45.46
C THR A 1026 0.12 12.76 46.17
N GLN A 1027 -0.22 11.64 45.54
CA GLN A 1027 0.02 10.31 46.06
C GLN A 1027 0.27 9.36 44.88
N ARG A 1028 1.11 8.34 45.08
CA ARG A 1028 1.24 7.24 44.11
C ARG A 1028 -0.01 6.39 44.19
N ARG A 1029 -0.59 6.05 43.04
CA ARG A 1029 -1.80 5.22 42.91
C ARG A 1029 -1.63 4.24 41.76
N GLY A 1030 -0.87 3.19 42.02
CA GLY A 1030 -0.67 2.12 41.06
C GLY A 1030 -1.82 1.11 41.07
N ALA A 1031 -1.92 0.30 40.02
CA ALA A 1031 -2.83 -0.83 39.98
C ALA A 1031 -2.34 -1.98 39.09
N GLY A 1032 -2.94 -3.16 39.29
CA GLY A 1032 -2.95 -4.18 38.24
C GLY A 1032 -3.77 -3.70 37.03
N VAL A 1033 -4.99 -3.24 37.28
CA VAL A 1033 -5.89 -2.64 36.29
C VAL A 1033 -6.37 -1.28 36.78
N ASP A 1034 -6.08 -0.21 36.04
CA ASP A 1034 -6.52 1.16 36.32
C ASP A 1034 -7.45 1.70 35.23
N ILE A 1035 -8.65 2.09 35.62
CA ILE A 1035 -9.62 2.79 34.77
C ILE A 1035 -9.82 4.20 35.31
N HIS A 1036 -9.33 5.19 34.56
CA HIS A 1036 -9.36 6.59 34.95
C HIS A 1036 -10.16 7.44 33.98
N ALA A 1037 -11.32 7.91 34.42
CA ALA A 1037 -12.23 8.75 33.65
C ALA A 1037 -12.30 10.16 34.28
N ILE A 1038 -11.94 11.21 33.52
CA ILE A 1038 -11.81 12.60 34.00
C ILE A 1038 -12.56 13.58 33.10
N ASN A 1039 -13.44 14.43 33.63
CA ASN A 1039 -14.27 15.36 32.83
C ASN A 1039 -15.29 14.63 31.92
N GLY A 1040 -16.05 15.39 31.13
CA GLY A 1040 -17.07 14.91 30.18
C GLY A 1040 -18.43 14.62 30.82
N SER A 1041 -19.51 15.18 30.27
CA SER A 1041 -20.88 15.07 30.84
C SER A 1041 -21.82 14.12 30.09
N VAL A 1042 -21.41 13.63 28.92
CA VAL A 1042 -22.31 12.92 27.98
C VAL A 1042 -22.07 11.40 27.98
N ASP A 1043 -20.87 10.93 28.32
CA ASP A 1043 -20.45 9.57 27.93
C ASP A 1043 -20.24 8.60 29.12
N LEU A 1044 -20.57 7.33 28.89
CA LEU A 1044 -20.51 6.25 29.87
C LEU A 1044 -19.36 5.29 29.50
N GLN A 1045 -18.41 5.10 30.41
CA GLN A 1045 -17.33 4.13 30.21
C GLN A 1045 -17.87 2.71 30.43
N ASP A 1046 -18.11 1.98 29.33
CA ASP A 1046 -18.73 0.65 29.34
C ASP A 1046 -17.70 -0.48 29.26
N LEU A 1047 -17.42 -1.15 30.39
CA LEU A 1047 -16.34 -2.14 30.47
C LEU A 1047 -16.63 -3.37 31.33
N GLU A 1048 -15.99 -4.49 31.01
CA GLU A 1048 -15.98 -5.70 31.81
C GLU A 1048 -14.56 -6.17 32.15
N ILE A 1049 -14.39 -6.70 33.36
CA ILE A 1049 -13.17 -7.29 33.89
C ILE A 1049 -13.53 -8.71 34.35
N VAL A 1050 -13.16 -9.73 33.59
CA VAL A 1050 -13.68 -11.10 33.78
C VAL A 1050 -12.59 -12.16 33.84
N GLY A 1051 -12.61 -13.05 34.84
CA GLY A 1051 -11.75 -14.24 34.83
C GLY A 1051 -10.25 -13.96 35.01
N ASN A 1052 -9.85 -12.74 35.36
CA ASN A 1052 -8.43 -12.37 35.47
C ASN A 1052 -7.81 -12.84 36.79
N VAL A 1053 -6.51 -13.11 36.74
CA VAL A 1053 -5.65 -13.36 37.91
C VAL A 1053 -4.85 -12.08 38.19
N ILE A 1054 -5.26 -11.31 39.19
CA ILE A 1054 -4.70 -9.99 39.53
C ILE A 1054 -4.03 -10.06 40.89
N GLU A 1055 -2.71 -10.24 40.89
CA GLU A 1055 -2.00 -10.63 42.11
C GLU A 1055 -0.71 -9.90 42.36
N ALA A 1056 -0.36 -9.76 43.64
CA ALA A 1056 0.96 -9.30 44.05
C ALA A 1056 1.40 -7.99 43.35
N ASN A 1057 0.48 -7.13 42.92
CA ASN A 1057 0.84 -5.82 42.37
C ASN A 1057 1.44 -4.99 43.51
N VAL A 1058 2.66 -4.53 43.28
CA VAL A 1058 3.56 -4.02 44.31
C VAL A 1058 3.70 -2.51 44.17
N GLY A 1059 3.93 -1.80 45.27
CA GLY A 1059 4.10 -0.35 45.25
C GLY A 1059 3.37 0.33 46.40
N SER A 1060 3.51 1.65 46.49
CA SER A 1060 2.79 2.42 47.51
C SER A 1060 1.38 2.72 47.05
N ASN A 1061 0.38 2.27 47.81
CA ASN A 1061 -1.05 2.39 47.48
C ASN A 1061 -1.42 1.74 46.14
N THR A 1062 -0.84 0.56 45.87
CA THR A 1062 -1.10 -0.18 44.65
C THR A 1062 -2.25 -1.17 44.85
N SER A 1063 -3.39 -0.92 44.21
CA SER A 1063 -4.60 -1.74 44.31
C SER A 1063 -4.61 -2.84 43.23
N GLY A 1064 -5.47 -3.86 43.38
CA GLY A 1064 -5.66 -4.85 42.31
C GLY A 1064 -6.36 -4.23 41.11
N ILE A 1065 -7.61 -3.79 41.33
CA ILE A 1065 -8.42 -3.02 40.38
C ILE A 1065 -8.67 -1.63 40.96
N LEU A 1066 -8.47 -0.61 40.15
CA LEU A 1066 -8.67 0.79 40.50
C LEU A 1066 -9.65 1.45 39.52
N LEU A 1067 -10.78 1.93 40.02
CA LEU A 1067 -11.80 2.64 39.26
C LEU A 1067 -11.90 4.09 39.72
N ARG A 1068 -11.76 5.05 38.80
CA ARG A 1068 -11.62 6.47 39.15
C ARG A 1068 -12.49 7.34 38.27
N ALA A 1069 -13.50 7.97 38.87
CA ALA A 1069 -14.37 8.93 38.20
C ALA A 1069 -14.17 10.35 38.75
N GLU A 1070 -13.78 11.28 37.90
CA GLU A 1070 -13.51 12.68 38.28
C GLU A 1070 -14.38 13.65 37.50
N ALA A 1071 -14.78 14.76 38.14
CA ALA A 1071 -15.67 15.76 37.58
C ALA A 1071 -17.04 15.17 37.14
N ASP A 1072 -17.36 15.17 35.85
CA ASP A 1072 -18.63 14.69 35.29
C ASP A 1072 -18.60 13.24 34.77
N ALA A 1073 -17.45 12.57 34.91
CA ALA A 1073 -17.21 11.24 34.36
C ALA A 1073 -18.10 10.12 34.94
N ARG A 1074 -18.55 9.18 34.09
CA ARG A 1074 -19.34 8.02 34.52
C ARG A 1074 -18.72 6.70 34.08
N ILE A 1075 -18.69 5.71 34.98
CA ILE A 1075 -18.14 4.37 34.73
C ILE A 1075 -19.21 3.29 34.99
N LEU A 1076 -19.36 2.36 34.06
CA LEU A 1076 -20.13 1.13 34.21
C LEU A 1076 -19.19 -0.07 34.07
N ALA A 1077 -18.86 -0.71 35.19
CA ALA A 1077 -17.88 -1.81 35.22
C ALA A 1077 -18.50 -3.09 35.78
N ASP A 1078 -18.57 -4.14 34.96
CA ASP A 1078 -18.85 -5.49 35.46
C ASP A 1078 -17.54 -6.18 35.83
N ILE A 1079 -17.45 -6.68 37.06
CA ILE A 1079 -16.25 -7.35 37.59
C ILE A 1079 -16.65 -8.77 37.99
N GLU A 1080 -16.26 -9.76 37.19
CA GLU A 1080 -16.78 -11.13 37.35
C GLU A 1080 -15.69 -12.19 37.42
N ASP A 1081 -15.80 -13.12 38.37
CA ASP A 1081 -14.96 -14.34 38.43
C ASP A 1081 -13.44 -14.08 38.44
N ASN A 1082 -13.00 -12.92 38.95
CA ASN A 1082 -11.58 -12.59 39.06
C ASN A 1082 -10.99 -13.11 40.36
N ARG A 1083 -9.72 -13.52 40.32
CA ARG A 1083 -8.91 -13.85 41.50
C ARG A 1083 -8.02 -12.67 41.83
N ILE A 1084 -8.27 -12.01 42.97
CA ILE A 1084 -7.61 -10.77 43.36
C ILE A 1084 -6.96 -10.93 44.74
N ARG A 1085 -5.63 -11.03 44.78
CA ARG A 1085 -4.92 -11.26 46.05
C ARG A 1085 -3.53 -10.67 46.14
N TYR A 1086 -3.08 -10.44 47.37
CA TYR A 1086 -1.71 -9.98 47.68
C TYR A 1086 -1.32 -8.62 47.09
N ASN A 1087 -2.29 -7.83 46.60
CA ASN A 1087 -2.01 -6.47 46.18
C ASN A 1087 -1.65 -5.63 47.40
N SER A 1088 -0.74 -4.68 47.24
CA SER A 1088 -0.14 -3.97 48.37
C SER A 1088 -1.09 -3.00 49.08
N ALA A 1089 -2.17 -2.58 48.42
CA ALA A 1089 -3.28 -1.83 48.99
C ALA A 1089 -4.60 -2.63 48.93
N ASP A 1090 -5.62 -2.13 48.23
CA ASP A 1090 -6.94 -2.73 48.19
C ASP A 1090 -7.05 -3.80 47.09
N GLY A 1091 -7.97 -4.75 47.25
CA GLY A 1091 -8.30 -5.67 46.15
C GLY A 1091 -8.99 -4.92 45.01
N ILE A 1092 -10.12 -4.29 45.30
CA ILE A 1092 -10.84 -3.39 44.40
C ILE A 1092 -11.02 -2.05 45.09
N GLU A 1093 -10.61 -0.96 44.45
CA GLU A 1093 -10.82 0.39 44.92
C GLU A 1093 -11.65 1.17 43.91
N LEU A 1094 -12.75 1.75 44.39
CA LEU A 1094 -13.54 2.74 43.66
C LEU A 1094 -13.34 4.09 44.31
N SER A 1095 -12.96 5.09 43.51
CA SER A 1095 -12.76 6.46 43.98
C SER A 1095 -13.45 7.48 43.10
N THR A 1096 -13.99 8.55 43.69
CA THR A 1096 -14.51 9.68 42.91
C THR A 1096 -13.96 11.02 43.41
N ARG A 1097 -13.52 11.90 42.49
CA ARG A 1097 -12.97 13.23 42.85
C ARG A 1097 -13.87 14.38 42.38
N GLN A 1098 -14.20 15.27 43.31
CA GLN A 1098 -14.94 16.50 43.04
C GLN A 1098 -14.02 17.64 42.63
N ASN A 1099 -14.37 18.36 41.57
CA ASN A 1099 -13.84 19.69 41.32
C ASN A 1099 -14.94 20.78 41.30
N ASP A 1100 -16.20 20.45 40.97
CA ASP A 1100 -17.36 21.36 41.10
C ASP A 1100 -18.55 20.75 41.87
N GLY A 1101 -19.42 21.60 42.43
CA GLY A 1101 -20.67 21.22 43.08
C GLY A 1101 -21.70 20.57 42.16
N THR A 1102 -21.64 20.83 40.86
CA THR A 1102 -22.58 20.33 39.84
C THR A 1102 -22.19 18.98 39.26
N ASP A 1103 -20.94 18.55 39.46
CA ASP A 1103 -20.36 17.30 38.99
C ASP A 1103 -21.27 16.06 39.13
N VAL A 1104 -21.40 15.32 38.02
CA VAL A 1104 -22.15 14.05 37.92
C VAL A 1104 -21.21 12.83 37.86
N ARG A 1105 -20.13 12.81 38.65
CA ARG A 1105 -19.27 11.60 38.80
C ARG A 1105 -19.96 10.42 39.45
N GLN A 1106 -19.95 9.27 38.79
CA GLN A 1106 -20.63 8.06 39.24
C GLN A 1106 -19.94 6.78 38.74
N VAL A 1107 -19.94 5.74 39.56
CA VAL A 1107 -19.49 4.40 39.18
C VAL A 1107 -20.57 3.38 39.53
N GLY A 1108 -21.02 2.60 38.56
CA GLY A 1108 -22.00 1.53 38.71
C GLY A 1108 -21.52 0.21 38.10
N GLY A 1109 -22.37 -0.82 38.13
CA GLY A 1109 -22.08 -2.14 37.54
C GLY A 1109 -22.37 -3.31 38.46
N THR A 1110 -22.02 -4.52 38.02
CA THR A 1110 -22.25 -5.76 38.78
C THR A 1110 -20.94 -6.48 39.08
N TRP A 1111 -20.64 -6.67 40.35
CA TRP A 1111 -19.43 -7.35 40.82
C TRP A 1111 -19.79 -8.67 41.49
N THR A 1112 -19.45 -9.80 40.88
CA THR A 1112 -19.88 -11.14 41.34
C THR A 1112 -18.83 -12.21 41.10
N LYS A 1113 -18.85 -13.29 41.89
CA LYS A 1113 -17.97 -14.47 41.77
C LYS A 1113 -16.48 -14.20 41.98
N ASN A 1114 -16.09 -13.00 42.41
CA ASN A 1114 -14.68 -12.68 42.58
C ASN A 1114 -14.14 -13.35 43.85
N SER A 1115 -12.89 -13.81 43.82
CA SER A 1115 -12.18 -14.30 45.00
C SER A 1115 -11.19 -13.22 45.46
N ILE A 1116 -11.56 -12.46 46.50
CA ILE A 1116 -10.76 -11.32 46.98
C ILE A 1116 -10.16 -11.62 48.34
N THR A 1117 -8.84 -11.83 48.40
CA THR A 1117 -8.18 -12.34 49.61
C THR A 1117 -6.80 -11.73 49.83
N ASP A 1118 -6.39 -11.57 51.09
CA ASP A 1118 -5.00 -11.26 51.47
C ASP A 1118 -4.38 -10.02 50.79
N ASN A 1119 -5.19 -9.01 50.45
CA ASN A 1119 -4.71 -7.69 50.02
C ASN A 1119 -4.26 -6.88 51.26
N GLY A 1120 -3.34 -5.92 51.06
CA GLY A 1120 -2.66 -5.21 52.15
C GLY A 1120 -3.56 -4.33 53.02
N ASN A 1121 -4.60 -3.74 52.42
CA ASN A 1121 -5.58 -2.86 53.07
C ASN A 1121 -6.96 -3.54 53.12
N HIS A 1122 -7.89 -3.17 52.25
CA HIS A 1122 -9.25 -3.69 52.19
C HIS A 1122 -9.41 -4.73 51.08
N GLY A 1123 -10.41 -5.60 51.20
CA GLY A 1123 -10.85 -6.39 50.05
C GLY A 1123 -11.45 -5.50 48.97
N ILE A 1124 -12.46 -4.71 49.36
CA ILE A 1124 -13.12 -3.72 48.52
C ILE A 1124 -13.21 -2.40 49.29
N GLU A 1125 -12.76 -1.31 48.70
CA GLU A 1125 -12.95 0.06 49.19
C GLU A 1125 -13.83 0.87 48.23
N ILE A 1126 -14.82 1.58 48.79
CA ILE A 1126 -15.74 2.43 48.02
C ILE A 1126 -15.68 3.85 48.58
N ALA A 1127 -14.87 4.68 47.94
CA ALA A 1127 -14.59 6.04 48.34
C ALA A 1127 -15.20 7.05 47.34
N GLY A 1128 -16.53 7.27 47.42
CA GLY A 1128 -17.17 8.26 46.55
C GLY A 1128 -18.64 8.03 46.23
N ARG A 1129 -19.09 8.70 45.16
CA ARG A 1129 -20.43 8.49 44.60
C ARG A 1129 -20.47 7.17 43.83
N HIS A 1130 -21.49 6.37 44.09
CA HIS A 1130 -21.69 5.05 43.50
C HIS A 1130 -23.14 4.87 43.04
N GLY A 1131 -23.35 4.03 42.04
CA GLY A 1131 -24.59 3.92 41.29
C GLY A 1131 -24.72 5.01 40.24
N LEU A 1132 -25.21 4.66 39.05
CA LEU A 1132 -25.53 5.61 37.99
C LEU A 1132 -26.95 6.14 38.21
N PHE A 1133 -27.11 7.46 38.19
CA PHE A 1133 -28.40 8.13 38.34
C PHE A 1133 -28.60 9.09 37.16
N ASP A 1134 -29.43 8.72 36.19
CA ASP A 1134 -29.78 9.60 35.07
C ASP A 1134 -30.91 10.55 35.46
N LEU A 1135 -30.58 11.84 35.58
CA LEU A 1135 -31.58 12.90 35.70
C LEU A 1135 -32.14 13.23 34.30
N ILE A 1136 -33.04 12.41 33.77
CA ILE A 1136 -33.75 12.75 32.53
C ILE A 1136 -34.63 13.98 32.80
N THR A 1137 -34.23 15.15 32.29
CA THR A 1137 -34.87 16.45 32.58
C THR A 1137 -36.19 16.69 31.83
N THR A 1138 -36.78 15.67 31.21
CA THR A 1138 -38.13 15.77 30.64
C THR A 1138 -39.18 15.55 31.73
N SER A 1139 -40.13 16.49 31.85
CA SER A 1139 -41.16 16.45 32.89
C SER A 1139 -41.98 15.15 32.81
N GLY A 1140 -41.73 14.21 33.72
CA GLY A 1140 -42.45 12.93 33.81
C GLY A 1140 -41.65 11.68 33.44
N ALA A 1141 -40.39 11.80 33.02
CA ALA A 1141 -39.52 10.63 32.85
C ALA A 1141 -39.08 10.07 34.22
N GLN A 1142 -39.12 8.74 34.38
CA GLN A 1142 -38.55 8.09 35.55
C GLN A 1142 -37.02 8.21 35.49
N THR A 1143 -36.39 8.56 36.62
CA THR A 1143 -34.94 8.46 36.81
C THR A 1143 -34.53 7.01 36.56
N VAL A 1144 -33.71 6.77 35.53
CA VAL A 1144 -33.07 5.48 35.33
C VAL A 1144 -31.92 5.41 36.34
N VAL A 1145 -31.98 4.42 37.23
CA VAL A 1145 -30.94 4.17 38.23
C VAL A 1145 -30.32 2.82 37.90
N THR A 1146 -29.01 2.81 37.64
CA THR A 1146 -28.22 1.58 37.52
C THR A 1146 -27.41 1.43 38.82
N PRO A 1147 -27.87 0.63 39.79
CA PRO A 1147 -27.17 0.46 41.06
C PRO A 1147 -25.79 -0.17 40.86
N LEU A 1148 -24.93 -0.01 41.88
CA LEU A 1148 -23.75 -0.85 42.05
C LEU A 1148 -24.16 -2.10 42.84
N PHE A 1149 -24.04 -3.28 42.21
CA PHE A 1149 -24.27 -4.57 42.87
C PHE A 1149 -22.94 -5.21 43.24
N ILE A 1150 -22.77 -5.56 44.52
CA ILE A 1150 -21.58 -6.24 45.02
C ILE A 1150 -22.00 -7.54 45.71
N GLY A 1151 -21.79 -8.65 45.01
CA GLY A 1151 -22.29 -9.96 45.38
C GLY A 1151 -23.79 -10.08 45.15
N ILE A 1152 -24.24 -11.23 44.68
CA ILE A 1152 -25.67 -11.54 44.50
C ILE A 1152 -25.95 -12.91 45.11
N GLU A 1153 -27.09 -13.07 45.79
CA GLU A 1153 -27.50 -14.37 46.33
C GLU A 1153 -27.77 -15.41 45.23
N GLY A 1154 -27.33 -16.64 45.47
CA GLY A 1154 -27.63 -17.80 44.64
C GLY A 1154 -26.44 -18.29 43.84
N VAL A 1155 -26.64 -19.42 43.15
CA VAL A 1155 -25.67 -19.99 42.23
C VAL A 1155 -25.94 -19.52 40.82
N ASP A 1156 -24.89 -19.35 40.04
CA ASP A 1156 -25.02 -19.07 38.63
C ASP A 1156 -25.56 -20.31 37.90
N PRO A 1157 -26.64 -20.18 37.11
CA PRO A 1157 -27.22 -21.31 36.40
C PRO A 1157 -26.35 -21.85 35.25
N VAL A 1158 -25.37 -21.08 34.78
CA VAL A 1158 -24.45 -21.44 33.69
C VAL A 1158 -23.31 -22.31 34.20
N ASP A 1159 -22.61 -21.88 35.24
CA ASP A 1159 -21.38 -22.53 35.73
C ASP A 1159 -21.52 -23.19 37.12
N GLY A 1160 -22.62 -22.94 37.84
CA GLY A 1160 -22.90 -23.49 39.17
C GLY A 1160 -22.10 -22.84 40.31
N LYS A 1161 -21.29 -21.82 40.06
CA LYS A 1161 -20.51 -21.08 41.07
C LYS A 1161 -21.42 -20.18 41.91
N ASP A 1162 -21.00 -19.88 43.14
CA ASP A 1162 -21.66 -18.88 43.99
C ASP A 1162 -21.49 -17.48 43.34
N ARG A 1163 -22.58 -16.73 43.22
CA ARG A 1163 -22.58 -15.36 42.68
C ARG A 1163 -22.14 -14.30 43.69
N GLY A 1164 -21.82 -14.69 44.93
CA GLY A 1164 -21.14 -13.85 45.93
C GLY A 1164 -19.69 -13.48 45.55
N ASN A 1165 -19.06 -12.63 46.37
CA ASN A 1165 -17.62 -12.29 46.30
C ASN A 1165 -16.91 -12.69 47.60
#